data_AF-A0A266Q188-F1
#
_entry.id   AF-A0A266Q188-F1
#
_cell.length_a   1.000
_cell.length_b   1.000
_cell.length_c   1.000
_cell.angle_alpha   90.00
_cell.angle_beta   90.00
_cell.angle_gamma   90.00
#
_symmetry.space_group_name_H-M   'P 1'
#
loop_
_entity.id
_entity.type
_entity.pdbx_description
1 polymer ?
#
loop_
_entity_poly.entity_id
_entity_poly.type
_entity_poly.pdbx_seq_one_letter_code
_entity_poly.pdbx_strand_id
1 'polypeptide(L)'
;MTFTTVGKGVFSTLINTAVFCTATLLCSTAVHAQTLTSNATGTHNGFYYSFWKDSGDASFGLQAGGRYTSQWSNSTNNWVGGKGWNPGGAKIVNYTGSFNITAQDNSYLALYGWTRSPLIEYYVIESYGSYNPASCSGGTDYGSFQSDGATYNVRRCQRVNQPSIDGNQTFYQYFSVRNPKKGFGAISGTITVANHFNFWASKGLNLGAHDYMVLATEGYQSRGSSDITVSEGTSTGSSTGATSSAASSNAGGGNPGASGGIVVRARGALGSEHINLRVGGAVVADWTLSTSYQNYIYSGSASGDIQVQFDNDATGRDVFVDYIQVNGETRQAEDMTYNTGLYANGSCGGGGNSETMHCNGAIGFGYTYDCFSGNCSGNTGGNTSSSVASSSGNTGGNPSCSGYVGITFDDGPGNNTTTLINLLKQHNLTPVTWFNQGQNVANNASLIALERTVGEVQNHSYTHPHLTSMSYQQIYDELNRTSQAIQNAGAPKPTLFRPPYGESNNNVQQAAQALGMRVITWDVDSQDWNGASASAIANAVNRLQNGQVILMHDANYNNTNAAIPQIAANLRAKGLCPGRIDPNTGRAVAPVGGSTSSTAVASSTATTSSTPRSSSSVASSTGGTGSNCQCNWWGTLYPTCKNTASGWGWENNRSCITTATCNSQGAGGGREICN
;
A
#
# COMPACT_ATOMS: atom_id res chain seq x y z
N MET A 1 -34.95 91.72 -25.53
CA MET A 1 -34.95 92.09 -26.97
C MET A 1 -33.50 92.04 -27.47
N THR A 2 -33.24 91.71 -28.75
CA THR A 2 -31.88 91.55 -29.39
C THR A 2 -31.02 90.38 -28.81
N PHE A 3 -29.83 89.93 -29.29
CA PHE A 3 -28.85 90.42 -30.32
C PHE A 3 -27.90 89.28 -30.88
N THR A 4 -27.48 89.35 -32.16
CA THR A 4 -26.17 88.94 -32.81
C THR A 4 -25.42 87.57 -32.63
N THR A 5 -25.16 86.85 -33.76
CA THR A 5 -23.87 86.27 -34.34
C THR A 5 -22.82 85.45 -33.49
N VAL A 6 -21.86 84.59 -33.97
CA VAL A 6 -21.31 84.14 -35.30
C VAL A 6 -20.43 82.84 -35.22
N GLY A 7 -20.21 82.13 -36.37
CA GLY A 7 -18.98 81.33 -36.75
C GLY A 7 -18.83 79.86 -36.28
N LYS A 8 -17.97 78.95 -36.79
CA LYS A 8 -17.23 78.62 -38.06
C LYS A 8 -15.96 77.78 -37.67
N GLY A 9 -15.57 76.69 -38.38
CA GLY A 9 -14.34 75.91 -38.08
C GLY A 9 -14.29 74.42 -38.56
N VAL A 10 -14.32 74.05 -39.85
CA VAL A 10 -13.25 73.74 -40.85
C VAL A 10 -12.26 72.55 -40.60
N PHE A 11 -12.07 71.75 -41.67
CA PHE A 11 -10.91 70.91 -42.09
C PHE A 11 -10.90 69.37 -41.94
N SER A 12 -10.21 68.76 -42.93
CA SER A 12 -10.01 67.34 -43.27
C SER A 12 -8.57 66.89 -42.94
N THR A 13 -8.25 65.58 -42.94
CA THR A 13 -7.22 64.93 -43.83
C THR A 13 -6.62 63.60 -43.29
N LEU A 14 -6.67 62.56 -44.14
CA LEU A 14 -5.84 61.34 -44.34
C LEU A 14 -5.11 60.58 -43.19
N ILE A 15 -5.49 59.30 -43.05
CA ILE A 15 -4.69 58.04 -43.13
C ILE A 15 -3.24 58.03 -42.57
N ASN A 16 -3.00 57.19 -41.55
CA ASN A 16 -1.94 56.16 -41.62
C ASN A 16 -2.10 55.01 -40.60
N THR A 17 -1.52 53.85 -40.91
CA THR A 17 -1.66 52.58 -40.18
C THR A 17 -0.79 52.51 -38.92
N ALA A 18 -1.34 52.07 -37.78
CA ALA A 18 -0.56 51.62 -36.62
C ALA A 18 -1.32 50.59 -35.76
N VAL A 19 -0.57 49.64 -35.18
CA VAL A 19 -1.05 48.51 -34.36
C VAL A 19 -1.52 48.99 -32.98
N PHE A 20 -2.63 48.44 -32.48
CA PHE A 20 -3.00 48.51 -31.06
C PHE A 20 -3.27 47.12 -30.49
N CYS A 21 -2.51 46.76 -29.45
CA CYS A 21 -2.76 45.56 -28.66
C CYS A 21 -4.06 45.71 -27.86
N THR A 22 -5.08 44.92 -28.18
CA THR A 22 -6.22 44.73 -27.27
C THR A 22 -5.83 43.74 -26.18
N ALA A 23 -5.38 44.25 -25.03
CA ALA A 23 -5.25 43.44 -23.83
C ALA A 23 -6.64 43.01 -23.35
N THR A 24 -6.99 41.73 -23.56
CA THR A 24 -8.19 41.12 -22.99
C THR A 24 -8.04 41.04 -21.47
N LEU A 25 -8.61 42.01 -20.78
CA LEU A 25 -8.70 42.00 -19.32
C LEU A 25 -9.67 40.90 -18.88
N LEU A 26 -9.15 39.71 -18.62
CA LEU A 26 -9.88 38.64 -17.94
C LEU A 26 -10.13 39.07 -16.49
N CYS A 27 -11.23 39.76 -16.25
CA CYS A 27 -11.72 40.04 -14.90
C CYS A 27 -12.17 38.73 -14.24
N SER A 28 -11.23 38.02 -13.63
CA SER A 28 -11.50 36.91 -12.71
C SER A 28 -12.23 37.46 -11.48
N THR A 29 -13.55 37.38 -11.46
CA THR A 29 -14.33 37.62 -10.24
C THR A 29 -13.92 36.60 -9.19
N ALA A 30 -13.31 37.06 -8.09
CA ALA A 30 -13.02 36.19 -6.96
C ALA A 30 -14.35 35.64 -6.41
N VAL A 31 -14.58 34.34 -6.56
CA VAL A 31 -15.77 33.68 -6.01
C VAL A 31 -15.56 33.56 -4.51
N HIS A 32 -16.09 34.52 -3.77
CA HIS A 32 -16.05 34.59 -2.32
C HIS A 32 -16.80 33.41 -1.67
N ALA A 33 -16.43 33.10 -0.42
CA ALA A 33 -17.11 32.06 0.34
C ALA A 33 -18.60 32.40 0.57
N GLN A 34 -19.48 31.41 0.42
CA GLN A 34 -20.93 31.58 0.54
C GLN A 34 -21.49 30.62 1.61
N THR A 35 -22.16 31.15 2.63
CA THR A 35 -22.86 30.34 3.63
C THR A 35 -24.31 30.12 3.23
N LEU A 36 -24.72 28.85 3.18
CA LEU A 36 -26.09 28.41 2.96
C LEU A 36 -26.74 28.01 4.29
N THR A 37 -27.98 28.42 4.50
CA THR A 37 -28.80 28.10 5.69
C THR A 37 -30.17 27.50 5.32
N SER A 38 -30.44 27.34 4.02
CA SER A 38 -31.63 26.74 3.42
C SER A 38 -31.23 25.79 2.30
N ASN A 39 -32.07 24.80 1.99
CA ASN A 39 -31.79 23.74 1.03
C ASN A 39 -31.44 24.29 -0.36
N ALA A 40 -30.34 23.81 -0.94
CA ALA A 40 -29.87 24.22 -2.26
C ALA A 40 -28.92 23.18 -2.87
N THR A 41 -28.89 23.14 -4.20
CA THR A 41 -27.90 22.41 -5.00
C THR A 41 -27.35 23.33 -6.09
N GLY A 42 -26.19 23.01 -6.65
CA GLY A 42 -25.61 23.80 -7.74
C GLY A 42 -24.13 23.53 -7.92
N THR A 43 -23.43 24.45 -8.58
CA THR A 43 -21.97 24.36 -8.81
C THR A 43 -21.28 25.58 -8.20
N HIS A 44 -20.16 25.37 -7.51
CA HIS A 44 -19.37 26.42 -6.87
C HIS A 44 -17.87 26.11 -7.00
N ASN A 45 -17.11 27.02 -7.63
CA ASN A 45 -15.67 26.84 -7.91
C ASN A 45 -15.32 25.49 -8.57
N GLY A 46 -16.11 25.09 -9.58
CA GLY A 46 -15.89 23.87 -10.37
C GLY A 46 -16.45 22.57 -9.79
N PHE A 47 -16.95 22.57 -8.55
CA PHE A 47 -17.53 21.39 -7.90
C PHE A 47 -19.04 21.52 -7.76
N TYR A 48 -19.75 20.42 -8.02
CA TYR A 48 -21.16 20.31 -7.63
C TYR A 48 -21.27 20.30 -6.10
N TYR A 49 -22.33 20.87 -5.56
CA TYR A 49 -22.68 20.79 -4.16
C TYR A 49 -24.15 20.39 -3.99
N SER A 50 -24.42 19.71 -2.88
CA SER A 50 -25.76 19.46 -2.38
C SER A 50 -25.79 19.84 -0.90
N PHE A 51 -26.85 20.54 -0.48
CA PHE A 51 -27.15 20.82 0.92
C PHE A 51 -28.66 20.70 1.14
N TRP A 52 -29.04 19.80 2.05
CA TRP A 52 -30.43 19.54 2.42
C TRP A 52 -30.55 19.39 3.94
N LYS A 53 -31.62 19.92 4.51
CA LYS A 53 -32.10 19.65 5.86
C LYS A 53 -33.62 19.62 5.91
N ASP A 54 -34.18 19.00 6.94
CA ASP A 54 -35.62 19.11 7.25
C ASP A 54 -35.93 20.34 8.13
N SER A 55 -35.07 20.63 9.10
CA SER A 55 -35.34 21.55 10.20
C SER A 55 -34.07 21.91 10.98
N GLY A 56 -34.13 22.97 11.78
CA GLY A 56 -33.04 23.39 12.65
C GLY A 56 -31.94 24.23 11.99
N ASP A 57 -30.82 24.35 12.70
CA ASP A 57 -29.81 25.39 12.53
C ASP A 57 -28.63 25.04 11.61
N ALA A 58 -28.58 23.83 11.04
CA ALA A 58 -27.48 23.42 10.17
C ALA A 58 -27.18 24.44 9.06
N SER A 59 -25.89 24.70 8.89
CA SER A 59 -25.31 25.67 7.95
C SER A 59 -24.17 25.05 7.15
N PHE A 60 -24.00 25.50 5.91
CA PHE A 60 -23.08 24.92 4.94
C PHE A 60 -22.33 26.01 4.18
N GLY A 61 -21.03 26.16 4.47
CA GLY A 61 -20.14 27.15 3.86
C GLY A 61 -19.43 26.61 2.62
N LEU A 62 -19.78 27.13 1.45
CA LEU A 62 -19.07 26.89 0.20
C LEU A 62 -17.74 27.67 0.21
N GLN A 63 -16.61 26.97 0.12
CA GLN A 63 -15.27 27.56 0.08
C GLN A 63 -14.63 27.41 -1.32
N ALA A 64 -13.39 27.86 -1.49
CA ALA A 64 -12.62 27.69 -2.73
C ALA A 64 -12.47 26.21 -3.15
N GLY A 65 -12.48 25.94 -4.46
CA GLY A 65 -12.41 24.60 -5.03
C GLY A 65 -13.45 23.63 -4.43
N GLY A 66 -13.03 22.39 -4.18
CA GLY A 66 -13.86 21.35 -3.57
C GLY A 66 -14.01 21.45 -2.05
N ARG A 67 -13.59 22.56 -1.42
CA ARG A 67 -13.72 22.74 0.04
C ARG A 67 -15.11 23.21 0.47
N TYR A 68 -15.64 22.62 1.53
CA TYR A 68 -16.82 23.10 2.24
C TYR A 68 -16.59 23.06 3.76
N THR A 69 -17.35 23.88 4.49
CA THR A 69 -17.46 23.82 5.95
C THR A 69 -18.91 23.54 6.32
N SER A 70 -19.16 22.91 7.46
CA SER A 70 -20.51 22.81 8.03
C SER A 70 -20.51 22.98 9.54
N GLN A 71 -21.65 23.42 10.08
CA GLN A 71 -21.89 23.49 11.52
C GLN A 71 -23.38 23.31 11.81
N TRP A 72 -23.69 22.48 12.81
CA TRP A 72 -25.05 22.19 13.27
C TRP A 72 -25.07 21.93 14.77
N SER A 73 -26.22 22.17 15.42
CA SER A 73 -26.47 21.80 16.82
C SER A 73 -27.59 20.78 16.94
N ASN A 74 -27.82 20.29 18.16
CA ASN A 74 -28.90 19.38 18.53
C ASN A 74 -30.32 19.89 18.19
N SER A 75 -30.48 21.14 17.73
CA SER A 75 -31.74 21.65 17.18
C SER A 75 -32.02 21.19 15.75
N THR A 76 -31.01 20.67 15.03
CA THR A 76 -31.15 20.05 13.71
C THR A 76 -31.62 18.61 13.85
N ASN A 77 -32.77 18.28 13.25
CA ASN A 77 -33.28 16.91 13.25
C ASN A 77 -32.55 16.04 12.21
N ASN A 78 -32.53 16.43 10.94
CA ASN A 78 -31.67 15.80 9.94
C ASN A 78 -31.12 16.81 8.92
N TRP A 79 -29.84 16.67 8.56
CA TRP A 79 -29.21 17.39 7.45
C TRP A 79 -28.10 16.56 6.78
N VAL A 80 -27.95 16.72 5.47
CA VAL A 80 -26.83 16.18 4.68
C VAL A 80 -26.29 17.25 3.73
N GLY A 81 -24.96 17.32 3.59
CA GLY A 81 -24.36 18.20 2.59
C GLY A 81 -22.89 17.92 2.31
N GLY A 82 -22.47 18.23 1.08
CA GLY A 82 -21.12 17.95 0.59
C GLY A 82 -20.82 18.53 -0.78
N LYS A 83 -19.57 18.33 -1.23
CA LYS A 83 -19.10 18.71 -2.57
C LYS A 83 -18.59 17.51 -3.37
N GLY A 84 -18.65 17.62 -4.69
CA GLY A 84 -18.25 16.57 -5.64
C GLY A 84 -18.72 16.91 -7.06
N TRP A 85 -19.47 15.99 -7.67
CA TRP A 85 -19.73 15.95 -9.11
C TRP A 85 -21.20 15.65 -9.42
N ASN A 86 -21.67 16.14 -10.57
CA ASN A 86 -22.93 15.74 -11.18
C ASN A 86 -22.75 15.69 -12.71
N PRO A 87 -22.81 14.52 -13.37
CA PRO A 87 -22.98 13.20 -12.77
C PRO A 87 -21.77 12.77 -11.93
N GLY A 88 -22.00 11.83 -11.01
CA GLY A 88 -20.99 11.03 -10.36
C GLY A 88 -20.43 9.93 -11.27
N GLY A 89 -19.84 8.90 -10.67
CA GLY A 89 -19.29 7.75 -11.39
C GLY A 89 -18.02 7.22 -10.76
N ALA A 90 -17.37 6.30 -11.47
CA ALA A 90 -16.04 5.81 -11.09
C ALA A 90 -15.02 6.95 -11.20
N LYS A 91 -14.52 7.41 -10.05
CA LYS A 91 -13.51 8.47 -9.90
C LYS A 91 -12.48 8.04 -8.85
N ILE A 92 -11.32 8.69 -8.84
CA ILE A 92 -10.46 8.69 -7.65
C ILE A 92 -10.86 9.92 -6.84
N VAL A 93 -11.38 9.73 -5.63
CA VAL A 93 -11.82 10.83 -4.77
C VAL A 93 -10.82 11.02 -3.64
N ASN A 94 -10.05 12.10 -3.70
CA ASN A 94 -9.14 12.50 -2.63
C ASN A 94 -9.83 13.48 -1.70
N TYR A 95 -9.56 13.37 -0.40
CA TYR A 95 -10.10 14.29 0.59
C TYR A 95 -9.18 14.54 1.78
N THR A 96 -9.31 15.73 2.37
CA THR A 96 -8.56 16.15 3.57
C THR A 96 -9.30 17.25 4.31
N GLY A 97 -9.14 17.33 5.63
CA GLY A 97 -9.82 18.32 6.45
C GLY A 97 -10.00 17.91 7.91
N SER A 98 -11.12 18.32 8.51
CA SER A 98 -11.54 17.93 9.85
C SER A 98 -13.02 17.54 9.92
N PHE A 99 -13.31 16.52 10.73
CA PHE A 99 -14.66 16.02 11.04
C PHE A 99 -14.82 16.01 12.56
N ASN A 100 -15.43 17.05 13.10
CA ASN A 100 -15.40 17.40 14.52
C ASN A 100 -16.73 17.02 15.20
N ILE A 101 -16.82 15.73 15.54
CA ILE A 101 -17.91 15.14 16.32
C ILE A 101 -17.34 14.34 17.50
N THR A 102 -18.20 13.95 18.44
CA THR A 102 -17.87 12.97 19.48
C THR A 102 -18.38 11.57 19.13
N ALA A 103 -17.96 10.56 19.87
CA ALA A 103 -18.45 9.18 19.69
C ALA A 103 -19.95 9.02 20.00
N GLN A 104 -20.57 10.01 20.64
CA GLN A 104 -21.97 10.05 21.04
C GLN A 104 -22.87 10.70 19.97
N ASP A 105 -22.32 11.56 19.12
CA ASP A 105 -23.08 12.28 18.10
C ASP A 105 -23.46 11.33 16.95
N ASN A 106 -24.73 11.31 16.55
CA ASN A 106 -25.16 10.56 15.37
C ASN A 106 -24.88 11.41 14.11
N SER A 107 -23.76 11.12 13.46
CA SER A 107 -23.25 11.80 12.29
C SER A 107 -22.22 10.92 11.58
N TYR A 108 -22.01 11.12 10.28
CA TYR A 108 -21.01 10.41 9.48
C TYR A 108 -20.41 11.26 8.36
N LEU A 109 -19.20 10.87 7.95
CA LEU A 109 -18.51 11.36 6.77
C LEU A 109 -18.44 10.22 5.74
N ALA A 110 -19.02 10.44 4.57
CA ALA A 110 -19.19 9.40 3.55
C ALA A 110 -19.16 9.95 2.13
N LEU A 111 -18.61 9.18 1.18
CA LEU A 111 -18.92 9.42 -0.22
C LEU A 111 -20.34 8.95 -0.47
N TYR A 112 -21.18 9.84 -0.97
CA TYR A 112 -22.62 9.68 -1.09
C TYR A 112 -23.05 9.97 -2.53
N GLY A 113 -23.99 9.19 -3.06
CA GLY A 113 -24.54 9.48 -4.37
C GLY A 113 -25.75 8.63 -4.72
N TRP A 114 -26.30 8.90 -5.91
CA TRP A 114 -27.46 8.22 -6.44
C TRP A 114 -27.25 7.71 -7.85
N THR A 115 -28.01 6.67 -8.21
CA THR A 115 -28.20 6.25 -9.59
C THR A 115 -29.69 6.05 -9.88
N ARG A 116 -30.08 6.13 -11.17
CA ARG A 116 -31.43 5.82 -11.68
C ARG A 116 -31.40 4.62 -12.60
N SER A 117 -32.51 3.88 -12.64
CA SER A 117 -32.68 2.67 -13.47
C SER A 117 -31.58 1.62 -13.28
N PRO A 118 -31.45 0.97 -12.10
CA PRO A 118 -32.32 1.07 -10.92
C PRO A 118 -32.10 2.34 -10.07
N LEU A 119 -33.13 2.76 -9.34
CA LEU A 119 -33.00 3.80 -8.32
C LEU A 119 -32.24 3.22 -7.11
N ILE A 120 -30.99 3.64 -6.93
CA ILE A 120 -30.12 3.21 -5.83
C ILE A 120 -29.48 4.44 -5.19
N GLU A 121 -29.58 4.51 -3.86
CA GLU A 121 -28.78 5.40 -3.03
C GLU A 121 -27.52 4.63 -2.59
N TYR A 122 -26.35 5.26 -2.57
CA TYR A 122 -25.13 4.55 -2.20
C TYR A 122 -24.17 5.36 -1.34
N TYR A 123 -23.41 4.63 -0.52
CA TYR A 123 -22.51 5.18 0.48
C TYR A 123 -21.19 4.41 0.55
N VAL A 124 -20.07 5.15 0.60
CA VAL A 124 -18.79 4.68 1.14
C VAL A 124 -18.53 5.44 2.44
N ILE A 125 -18.78 4.78 3.57
CA ILE A 125 -18.70 5.39 4.91
C ILE A 125 -17.27 5.34 5.42
N GLU A 126 -16.63 6.50 5.57
CA GLU A 126 -15.25 6.62 6.06
C GLU A 126 -15.17 6.76 7.59
N SER A 127 -16.10 7.51 8.17
CA SER A 127 -16.25 7.67 9.62
C SER A 127 -17.71 7.83 10.01
N TYR A 128 -18.05 7.45 11.24
CA TYR A 128 -19.35 7.66 11.85
C TYR A 128 -19.21 7.77 13.38
N GLY A 129 -20.14 8.47 14.03
CA GLY A 129 -20.18 8.63 15.48
C GLY A 129 -20.84 7.46 16.21
N SER A 130 -21.98 7.72 16.85
CA SER A 130 -22.69 6.74 17.71
C SER A 130 -23.49 5.67 16.96
N TYR A 131 -23.84 5.91 15.70
CA TYR A 131 -24.66 5.00 14.88
C TYR A 131 -23.95 4.66 13.56
N ASN A 132 -23.96 3.38 13.20
CA ASN A 132 -23.50 2.93 11.88
C ASN A 132 -24.69 3.00 10.89
N PRO A 133 -24.65 3.84 9.83
CA PRO A 133 -25.79 4.04 8.93
C PRO A 133 -26.23 2.78 8.17
N ALA A 134 -25.38 1.76 8.05
CA ALA A 134 -25.75 0.49 7.41
C ALA A 134 -26.61 -0.44 8.31
N SER A 135 -26.93 -0.06 9.56
CA SER A 135 -27.57 -0.92 10.58
C SER A 135 -29.09 -1.12 10.39
N CYS A 136 -29.54 -1.25 9.15
CA CYS A 136 -30.95 -1.48 8.83
C CYS A 136 -31.45 -2.88 9.24
N SER A 137 -32.68 -2.93 9.73
CA SER A 137 -33.41 -4.18 9.94
C SER A 137 -33.68 -4.87 8.60
N GLY A 138 -33.53 -6.20 8.55
CA GLY A 138 -33.69 -6.99 7.33
C GLY A 138 -32.60 -6.80 6.25
N GLY A 139 -31.55 -6.00 6.51
CA GLY A 139 -30.45 -5.82 5.58
C GLY A 139 -29.63 -7.08 5.32
N THR A 140 -29.04 -7.18 4.13
CA THR A 140 -28.27 -8.33 3.66
C THR A 140 -26.78 -7.97 3.58
N ASP A 141 -25.90 -8.77 4.19
CA ASP A 141 -24.44 -8.62 4.08
C ASP A 141 -23.89 -9.38 2.87
N TYR A 142 -22.86 -8.82 2.22
CA TYR A 142 -22.25 -9.34 1.00
C TYR A 142 -20.75 -9.62 1.14
N GLY A 143 -20.26 -9.70 2.38
CA GLY A 143 -18.85 -9.85 2.73
C GLY A 143 -18.12 -8.51 2.76
N SER A 144 -16.81 -8.55 2.55
CA SER A 144 -15.95 -7.37 2.58
C SER A 144 -14.82 -7.45 1.56
N PHE A 145 -14.14 -6.32 1.33
CA PHE A 145 -12.97 -6.23 0.44
C PHE A 145 -11.98 -5.16 0.92
N GLN A 146 -10.77 -5.20 0.38
CA GLN A 146 -9.75 -4.18 0.62
C GLN A 146 -9.80 -3.09 -0.45
N SER A 147 -9.77 -1.83 -0.03
CA SER A 147 -9.47 -0.67 -0.88
C SER A 147 -8.79 0.40 -0.03
N ASP A 148 -7.93 1.24 -0.62
CA ASP A 148 -7.42 2.49 -0.01
C ASP A 148 -6.92 2.34 1.46
N GLY A 149 -6.22 1.23 1.76
CA GLY A 149 -5.71 0.93 3.10
C GLY A 149 -6.78 0.61 4.16
N ALA A 150 -7.93 0.06 3.75
CA ALA A 150 -9.04 -0.32 4.62
C ALA A 150 -9.65 -1.67 4.22
N THR A 151 -10.34 -2.31 5.17
CA THR A 151 -11.43 -3.23 4.85
C THR A 151 -12.72 -2.42 4.71
N TYR A 152 -13.56 -2.72 3.72
CA TYR A 152 -14.94 -2.22 3.65
C TYR A 152 -15.92 -3.37 3.76
N ASN A 153 -16.76 -3.35 4.78
CA ASN A 153 -17.86 -4.31 4.96
C ASN A 153 -19.04 -3.87 4.10
N VAL A 154 -19.59 -4.78 3.28
CA VAL A 154 -20.61 -4.44 2.29
C VAL A 154 -21.98 -4.97 2.71
N ARG A 155 -22.97 -4.08 2.70
CA ARG A 155 -24.34 -4.37 3.12
C ARG A 155 -25.34 -3.65 2.22
N ARG A 156 -26.48 -4.30 1.96
CA ARG A 156 -27.63 -3.70 1.28
C ARG A 156 -28.78 -3.53 2.26
N CYS A 157 -29.40 -2.35 2.24
CA CYS A 157 -30.63 -2.03 2.97
C CYS A 157 -31.76 -1.71 1.98
N GLN A 158 -33.02 -1.90 2.40
CA GLN A 158 -34.18 -1.42 1.65
C GLN A 158 -34.82 -0.25 2.37
N ARG A 159 -35.16 0.80 1.62
CA ARG A 159 -35.95 1.95 2.07
C ARG A 159 -37.33 1.82 1.43
N VAL A 160 -38.39 1.86 2.25
CA VAL A 160 -39.78 1.68 1.79
C VAL A 160 -40.54 2.99 1.96
N ASN A 161 -41.06 3.53 0.85
CA ASN A 161 -41.77 4.82 0.79
C ASN A 161 -41.01 5.97 1.51
N GLN A 162 -39.75 6.16 1.14
CA GLN A 162 -38.86 7.16 1.73
C GLN A 162 -38.48 8.24 0.71
N PRO A 163 -38.12 9.47 1.14
CA PRO A 163 -37.62 10.50 0.24
C PRO A 163 -36.42 10.03 -0.59
N SER A 164 -36.36 10.47 -1.85
CA SER A 164 -35.30 10.22 -2.81
C SER A 164 -35.22 11.35 -3.83
N ILE A 165 -34.25 11.28 -4.75
CA ILE A 165 -34.15 12.22 -5.89
C ILE A 165 -35.34 12.16 -6.86
N ASP A 166 -36.20 11.14 -6.76
CA ASP A 166 -37.42 10.95 -7.56
C ASP A 166 -38.70 11.01 -6.69
N GLY A 167 -38.65 11.78 -5.60
CA GLY A 167 -39.74 11.90 -4.62
C GLY A 167 -39.77 10.72 -3.65
N ASN A 168 -40.92 10.43 -3.03
CA ASN A 168 -41.04 9.28 -2.14
C ASN A 168 -41.09 7.98 -2.94
N GLN A 169 -40.12 7.09 -2.70
CA GLN A 169 -39.93 5.85 -3.47
C GLN A 169 -39.63 4.66 -2.56
N THR A 170 -39.66 3.45 -3.14
CA THR A 170 -39.08 2.24 -2.53
C THR A 170 -37.83 1.85 -3.31
N PHE A 171 -36.69 1.85 -2.65
CA PHE A 171 -35.36 1.68 -3.28
C PHE A 171 -34.39 0.92 -2.37
N TYR A 172 -33.26 0.50 -2.92
CA TYR A 172 -32.17 -0.09 -2.14
C TYR A 172 -31.08 0.95 -1.86
N GLN A 173 -30.46 0.82 -0.69
CA GLN A 173 -29.21 1.50 -0.32
C GLN A 173 -28.05 0.50 -0.38
N TYR A 174 -26.95 0.87 -1.02
CA TYR A 174 -25.70 0.09 -1.02
C TYR A 174 -24.64 0.75 -0.14
N PHE A 175 -24.08 -0.01 0.80
CA PHE A 175 -23.06 0.49 1.73
C PHE A 175 -21.74 -0.24 1.53
N SER A 176 -20.64 0.52 1.53
CA SER A 176 -19.29 0.07 1.90
C SER A 176 -18.92 0.76 3.21
N VAL A 177 -18.83 0.04 4.31
CA VAL A 177 -18.52 0.63 5.63
C VAL A 177 -17.07 0.34 6.02
N ARG A 178 -16.27 1.39 6.19
CA ARG A 178 -14.85 1.26 6.53
C ARG A 178 -14.65 0.59 7.89
N ASN A 179 -13.77 -0.40 7.92
CA ASN A 179 -13.33 -1.10 9.11
C ASN A 179 -11.78 -1.17 9.15
N PRO A 180 -11.13 -0.62 10.20
CA PRO A 180 -11.72 0.27 11.20
C PRO A 180 -12.21 1.58 10.55
N LYS A 181 -13.27 2.17 11.12
CA LYS A 181 -13.70 3.53 10.79
C LYS A 181 -12.61 4.54 11.14
N LYS A 182 -12.48 5.63 10.39
CA LYS A 182 -11.54 6.72 10.72
C LYS A 182 -12.01 7.45 11.99
N GLY A 183 -11.06 8.02 12.73
CA GLY A 183 -11.32 8.83 13.92
C GLY A 183 -11.94 10.19 13.60
N PHE A 184 -12.12 11.00 14.65
CA PHE A 184 -12.62 12.37 14.57
C PHE A 184 -11.48 13.39 14.68
N GLY A 185 -11.75 14.65 14.39
CA GLY A 185 -10.72 15.69 14.24
C GLY A 185 -10.13 15.67 12.84
N ALA A 186 -8.80 15.81 12.73
CA ALA A 186 -8.12 15.79 11.43
C ALA A 186 -8.33 14.46 10.69
N ILE A 187 -8.79 14.53 9.44
CA ILE A 187 -9.18 13.37 8.64
C ILE A 187 -8.82 13.57 7.17
N SER A 188 -8.27 12.54 6.53
CA SER A 188 -7.94 12.53 5.11
C SER A 188 -7.96 11.11 4.54
N GLY A 189 -8.02 10.99 3.22
CA GLY A 189 -7.94 9.71 2.53
C GLY A 189 -8.16 9.82 1.02
N THR A 190 -8.05 8.67 0.38
CA THR A 190 -8.44 8.44 -1.02
C THR A 190 -9.55 7.41 -1.02
N ILE A 191 -10.51 7.55 -1.93
CA ILE A 191 -11.56 6.56 -2.19
C ILE A 191 -11.46 6.22 -3.68
N THR A 192 -10.97 5.02 -3.99
CA THR A 192 -10.93 4.49 -5.35
C THR A 192 -12.32 3.94 -5.69
N VAL A 193 -13.23 4.82 -6.11
CA VAL A 193 -14.67 4.54 -6.22
C VAL A 193 -14.96 3.32 -7.11
N ALA A 194 -14.14 3.10 -8.14
CA ALA A 194 -14.19 1.92 -9.00
C ALA A 194 -14.11 0.60 -8.21
N ASN A 195 -13.30 0.50 -7.16
CA ASN A 195 -13.17 -0.71 -6.34
C ASN A 195 -14.48 -1.05 -5.63
N HIS A 196 -15.18 -0.03 -5.12
CA HIS A 196 -16.48 -0.20 -4.46
C HIS A 196 -17.54 -0.66 -5.46
N PHE A 197 -17.66 0.03 -6.60
CA PHE A 197 -18.66 -0.30 -7.61
C PHE A 197 -18.40 -1.68 -8.25
N ASN A 198 -17.13 -2.03 -8.50
CA ASN A 198 -16.75 -3.35 -9.01
C ASN A 198 -17.04 -4.47 -8.01
N PHE A 199 -16.78 -4.26 -6.71
CA PHE A 199 -17.15 -5.25 -5.70
C PHE A 199 -18.65 -5.41 -5.59
N TRP A 200 -19.42 -4.31 -5.56
CA TRP A 200 -20.88 -4.35 -5.57
C TRP A 200 -21.43 -5.13 -6.78
N ALA A 201 -20.97 -4.81 -7.99
CA ALA A 201 -21.33 -5.55 -9.20
C ALA A 201 -20.96 -7.05 -9.12
N SER A 202 -19.79 -7.40 -8.56
CA SER A 202 -19.38 -8.81 -8.35
C SER A 202 -20.29 -9.60 -7.41
N LYS A 203 -21.14 -8.90 -6.63
CA LYS A 203 -22.13 -9.45 -5.71
C LYS A 203 -23.57 -9.30 -6.22
N GLY A 204 -23.75 -8.89 -7.48
CA GLY A 204 -25.06 -8.65 -8.10
C GLY A 204 -25.73 -7.34 -7.64
N LEU A 205 -25.00 -6.46 -6.95
CA LEU A 205 -25.46 -5.13 -6.54
C LEU A 205 -25.16 -4.14 -7.66
N ASN A 206 -25.93 -4.23 -8.75
CA ASN A 206 -25.72 -3.41 -9.94
C ASN A 206 -26.26 -1.99 -9.75
N LEU A 207 -25.42 -0.99 -10.03
CA LEU A 207 -25.79 0.42 -10.08
C LEU A 207 -26.47 0.77 -11.42
N GLY A 208 -27.29 1.83 -11.40
CA GLY A 208 -27.90 2.39 -12.60
C GLY A 208 -27.07 3.50 -13.25
N ALA A 209 -27.70 4.34 -14.06
CA ALA A 209 -27.11 5.57 -14.58
C ALA A 209 -26.86 6.57 -13.43
N HIS A 210 -25.65 7.12 -13.32
CA HIS A 210 -25.27 8.02 -12.24
C HIS A 210 -26.01 9.37 -12.30
N ASP A 211 -26.57 9.77 -11.15
CA ASP A 211 -26.93 11.16 -10.82
C ASP A 211 -25.75 11.78 -10.03
N TYR A 212 -25.97 12.71 -9.10
CA TYR A 212 -24.85 13.33 -8.38
C TYR A 212 -24.10 12.38 -7.41
N MET A 213 -22.85 12.74 -7.12
CA MET A 213 -22.01 12.11 -6.10
C MET A 213 -21.16 13.17 -5.38
N VAL A 214 -21.20 13.19 -4.05
CA VAL A 214 -20.49 14.16 -3.20
C VAL A 214 -19.84 13.47 -2.02
N LEU A 215 -18.71 13.99 -1.51
CA LEU A 215 -18.25 13.62 -0.17
C LEU A 215 -19.06 14.43 0.84
N ALA A 216 -20.02 13.77 1.48
CA ALA A 216 -21.00 14.38 2.37
C ALA A 216 -20.63 14.21 3.85
N THR A 217 -20.98 15.23 4.62
CA THR A 217 -21.20 15.13 6.06
C THR A 217 -22.72 15.08 6.28
N GLU A 218 -23.18 14.16 7.12
CA GLU A 218 -24.59 14.03 7.53
C GLU A 218 -24.68 14.07 9.06
N GLY A 219 -25.75 14.66 9.60
CA GLY A 219 -25.97 14.77 11.04
C GLY A 219 -27.46 14.63 11.39
N TYR A 220 -27.75 13.69 12.29
CA TYR A 220 -29.10 13.38 12.74
C TYR A 220 -29.22 13.57 14.25
N GLN A 221 -30.09 14.47 14.71
CA GLN A 221 -30.38 14.74 16.13
C GLN A 221 -29.11 14.90 17.00
N SER A 222 -28.11 15.59 16.44
CA SER A 222 -26.74 15.67 16.97
C SER A 222 -26.15 17.06 16.77
N ARG A 223 -24.90 17.25 17.13
CA ARG A 223 -24.13 18.48 16.91
C ARG A 223 -22.78 18.16 16.28
N GLY A 224 -22.16 19.14 15.66
CA GLY A 224 -20.80 19.02 15.16
C GLY A 224 -20.40 20.13 14.22
N SER A 225 -19.19 19.98 13.67
CA SER A 225 -18.74 20.75 12.52
C SER A 225 -17.87 19.91 11.60
N SER A 226 -17.76 20.34 10.35
CA SER A 226 -16.81 19.78 9.39
C SER A 226 -16.12 20.90 8.62
N ASP A 227 -14.92 20.62 8.13
CA ASP A 227 -14.17 21.45 7.21
C ASP A 227 -13.41 20.51 6.28
N ILE A 228 -13.97 20.23 5.10
CA ILE A 228 -13.55 19.13 4.22
C ILE A 228 -13.25 19.67 2.82
N THR A 229 -12.06 19.36 2.32
CA THR A 229 -11.64 19.60 0.94
C THR A 229 -11.70 18.30 0.15
N VAL A 230 -12.33 18.34 -1.02
CA VAL A 230 -12.47 17.23 -1.96
C VAL A 230 -11.72 17.56 -3.26
N SER A 231 -11.10 16.58 -3.90
CA SER A 231 -10.61 16.69 -5.27
C SER A 231 -10.78 15.38 -6.05
N GLU A 232 -10.81 15.49 -7.38
CA GLU A 232 -10.75 14.35 -8.29
C GLU A 232 -9.28 14.06 -8.61
N GLY A 233 -8.84 12.82 -8.41
CA GLY A 233 -7.60 12.31 -9.02
C GLY A 233 -7.87 11.90 -10.47
N THR A 234 -6.90 12.13 -11.35
CA THR A 234 -7.01 11.89 -12.79
C THR A 234 -7.21 10.40 -13.12
N SER A 235 -8.36 10.05 -13.70
CA SER A 235 -8.57 8.78 -14.39
C SER A 235 -8.42 8.97 -15.90
N THR A 236 -7.47 8.26 -16.52
CA THR A 236 -7.29 8.25 -17.98
C THR A 236 -8.30 7.32 -18.66
N GLY A 237 -9.59 7.72 -18.60
CA GLY A 237 -10.70 6.99 -19.22
C GLY A 237 -10.89 7.33 -20.70
N SER A 238 -10.75 6.33 -21.57
CA SER A 238 -11.08 6.47 -23.01
C SER A 238 -12.58 6.66 -23.25
N SER A 239 -12.94 7.58 -24.14
CA SER A 239 -14.28 7.65 -24.75
C SER A 239 -14.20 7.34 -26.24
N THR A 240 -15.15 6.54 -26.72
CA THR A 240 -15.21 6.05 -28.10
C THR A 240 -16.01 7.00 -28.99
N GLY A 241 -15.44 7.42 -30.12
CA GLY A 241 -16.11 8.23 -31.14
C GLY A 241 -15.49 7.97 -32.51
N ALA A 242 -16.31 7.59 -33.49
CA ALA A 242 -15.81 7.03 -34.76
C ALA A 242 -15.57 8.08 -35.86
N THR A 243 -14.52 7.84 -36.65
CA THR A 243 -14.36 8.16 -38.08
C THR A 243 -14.86 9.50 -38.63
N SER A 244 -13.92 10.32 -39.14
CA SER A 244 -13.90 10.61 -40.58
C SER A 244 -12.51 11.08 -41.04
N SER A 245 -12.20 10.85 -42.32
CA SER A 245 -10.88 11.01 -42.92
C SER A 245 -10.76 12.30 -43.74
N ALA A 246 -9.66 13.03 -43.60
CA ALA A 246 -9.11 13.89 -44.66
C ALA A 246 -7.59 14.05 -44.45
N ALA A 247 -6.80 13.85 -45.50
CA ALA A 247 -5.35 13.94 -45.44
C ALA A 247 -4.84 15.20 -46.15
N SER A 248 -3.84 15.88 -45.57
CA SER A 248 -2.80 16.56 -46.34
C SER A 248 -1.53 16.78 -45.51
N SER A 249 -0.40 16.54 -46.17
CA SER A 249 0.99 16.85 -45.78
C SER A 249 1.20 18.21 -45.07
N ASN A 250 2.22 18.43 -44.24
CA ASN A 250 3.61 18.05 -44.51
C ASN A 250 4.55 18.08 -43.26
N ALA A 251 5.63 17.29 -43.33
CA ALA A 251 6.91 17.38 -42.59
C ALA A 251 6.96 17.49 -41.05
N GLY A 252 7.54 16.46 -40.40
CA GLY A 252 8.23 16.58 -39.10
C GLY A 252 7.67 15.70 -37.98
N GLY A 253 8.28 14.53 -37.75
CA GLY A 253 7.96 13.66 -36.60
C GLY A 253 8.15 12.18 -36.86
N GLY A 254 9.32 11.64 -36.53
CA GLY A 254 9.58 10.20 -36.57
C GLY A 254 9.00 9.50 -35.33
N ASN A 255 7.82 8.90 -35.47
CA ASN A 255 7.18 8.11 -34.42
C ASN A 255 7.63 6.63 -34.49
N PRO A 256 8.29 6.06 -33.46
CA PRO A 256 8.69 4.65 -33.43
C PRO A 256 7.67 3.79 -32.67
N GLY A 257 6.41 3.84 -33.09
CA GLY A 257 5.33 3.05 -32.50
C GLY A 257 5.12 1.70 -33.19
N ALA A 258 6.05 0.74 -33.05
CA ALA A 258 5.82 -0.66 -33.46
C ALA A 258 6.82 -1.75 -32.96
N SER A 259 7.53 -1.61 -31.81
CA SER A 259 8.18 -2.76 -31.11
C SER A 259 8.94 -2.32 -29.86
N GLY A 260 8.49 -2.71 -28.66
CA GLY A 260 9.28 -2.76 -27.41
C GLY A 260 9.95 -1.48 -26.87
N GLY A 261 9.92 -0.36 -27.60
CA GLY A 261 10.70 0.83 -27.31
C GLY A 261 10.22 1.63 -26.10
N ILE A 262 11.15 2.40 -25.54
CA ILE A 262 10.94 3.32 -24.42
C ILE A 262 11.26 4.75 -24.90
N VAL A 263 10.32 5.67 -24.70
CA VAL A 263 10.56 7.12 -24.88
C VAL A 263 10.77 7.74 -23.51
N VAL A 264 11.81 8.54 -23.33
CA VAL A 264 12.04 9.39 -22.15
C VAL A 264 11.87 10.84 -22.59
N ARG A 265 10.94 11.57 -21.98
CA ARG A 265 10.75 12.99 -22.26
C ARG A 265 11.39 13.81 -21.14
N ALA A 266 12.46 14.53 -21.45
CA ALA A 266 13.26 15.21 -20.44
C ALA A 266 13.95 16.48 -20.95
N ARG A 267 14.45 17.31 -20.03
CA ARG A 267 15.39 18.42 -20.28
C ARG A 267 16.36 18.60 -19.11
N GLY A 268 17.50 19.23 -19.39
CA GLY A 268 18.41 19.75 -18.38
C GLY A 268 18.14 21.23 -18.06
N ALA A 269 18.64 21.72 -16.95
CA ALA A 269 18.65 23.15 -16.62
C ALA A 269 19.61 23.93 -17.55
N LEU A 270 20.81 23.38 -17.79
CA LEU A 270 21.92 24.02 -18.48
C LEU A 270 22.21 23.44 -19.87
N GLY A 271 21.69 22.26 -20.19
CA GLY A 271 21.94 21.57 -21.46
C GLY A 271 23.27 20.81 -21.50
N SER A 272 23.77 20.39 -20.33
CA SER A 272 24.98 19.55 -20.19
C SER A 272 24.80 18.40 -19.19
N GLU A 273 23.60 18.29 -18.64
CA GLU A 273 23.13 17.19 -17.80
C GLU A 273 23.07 15.91 -18.62
N HIS A 274 23.47 14.81 -18.01
CA HIS A 274 23.53 13.49 -18.63
C HIS A 274 22.58 12.54 -17.92
N ILE A 275 21.87 11.72 -18.69
CA ILE A 275 21.00 10.67 -18.17
C ILE A 275 21.30 9.31 -18.80
N ASN A 276 21.14 8.27 -17.99
CA ASN A 276 21.14 6.87 -18.44
C ASN A 276 19.72 6.32 -18.33
N LEU A 277 19.22 5.69 -19.39
CA LEU A 277 18.10 4.76 -19.30
C LEU A 277 18.63 3.40 -18.85
N ARG A 278 18.18 2.94 -17.70
CA ARG A 278 18.50 1.62 -17.16
C ARG A 278 17.28 0.71 -17.28
N VAL A 279 17.47 -0.52 -17.75
CA VAL A 279 16.41 -1.53 -17.81
C VAL A 279 16.95 -2.84 -17.23
N GLY A 280 16.27 -3.39 -16.23
CA GLY A 280 16.72 -4.60 -15.53
C GLY A 280 18.05 -4.42 -14.78
N GLY A 281 18.41 -3.17 -14.44
CA GLY A 281 19.66 -2.82 -13.75
C GLY A 281 20.87 -2.57 -14.65
N ALA A 282 20.77 -2.83 -15.96
CA ALA A 282 21.80 -2.49 -16.95
C ALA A 282 21.50 -1.13 -17.63
N VAL A 283 22.52 -0.33 -17.94
CA VAL A 283 22.35 0.84 -18.82
C VAL A 283 22.12 0.34 -20.25
N VAL A 284 21.04 0.79 -20.89
CA VAL A 284 20.65 0.36 -22.25
C VAL A 284 20.65 1.50 -23.27
N ALA A 285 20.64 2.75 -22.80
CA ALA A 285 20.92 3.95 -23.57
C ALA A 285 21.35 5.09 -22.64
N ASP A 286 22.04 6.08 -23.18
CA ASP A 286 22.53 7.26 -22.47
C ASP A 286 22.46 8.50 -23.37
N TRP A 287 22.20 9.67 -22.78
CA TRP A 287 22.01 10.93 -23.51
C TRP A 287 22.44 12.17 -22.70
N THR A 288 23.08 13.12 -23.37
CA THR A 288 23.20 14.51 -22.88
C THR A 288 21.93 15.29 -23.23
N LEU A 289 21.31 15.94 -22.25
CA LEU A 289 20.06 16.65 -22.39
C LEU A 289 20.23 18.06 -22.97
N SER A 290 19.23 18.53 -23.72
CA SER A 290 19.08 19.94 -24.09
C SER A 290 18.39 20.75 -22.98
N THR A 291 18.45 22.09 -23.04
CA THR A 291 17.69 22.99 -22.15
C THR A 291 16.17 22.99 -22.39
N SER A 292 15.71 22.39 -23.49
CA SER A 292 14.29 22.23 -23.87
C SER A 292 13.84 20.78 -23.73
N TYR A 293 12.54 20.54 -23.46
CA TYR A 293 12.00 19.18 -23.42
C TYR A 293 12.06 18.51 -24.79
N GLN A 294 12.83 17.43 -24.88
CA GLN A 294 12.97 16.59 -26.06
C GLN A 294 12.59 15.15 -25.71
N ASN A 295 12.24 14.36 -26.74
CA ASN A 295 11.96 12.93 -26.60
C ASN A 295 13.23 12.15 -26.97
N TYR A 296 13.85 11.51 -25.99
CA TYR A 296 14.99 10.61 -26.18
C TYR A 296 14.46 9.19 -26.25
N ILE A 297 14.89 8.42 -27.26
CA ILE A 297 14.20 7.19 -27.65
C ILE A 297 15.17 6.01 -27.63
N TYR A 298 14.80 4.98 -26.88
CA TYR A 298 15.42 3.67 -26.93
C TYR A 298 14.50 2.70 -27.71
N SER A 299 15.03 2.09 -28.76
CA SER A 299 14.28 1.19 -29.65
C SER A 299 14.68 -0.29 -29.52
N GLY A 300 15.38 -0.66 -28.44
CA GLY A 300 15.78 -2.05 -28.17
C GLY A 300 14.73 -2.83 -27.39
N SER A 301 15.03 -4.10 -27.11
CA SER A 301 14.10 -5.06 -26.49
C SER A 301 14.51 -5.48 -25.06
N ALA A 302 15.24 -4.64 -24.34
CA ALA A 302 15.58 -4.91 -22.95
C ALA A 302 14.31 -5.05 -22.08
N SER A 303 14.37 -5.88 -21.04
CA SER A 303 13.22 -6.15 -20.17
C SER A 303 13.63 -6.20 -18.70
N GLY A 304 12.82 -5.60 -17.82
CA GLY A 304 13.11 -5.42 -16.40
C GLY A 304 12.59 -4.09 -15.86
N ASP A 305 12.98 -3.75 -14.63
CA ASP A 305 12.69 -2.45 -14.00
C ASP A 305 13.32 -1.29 -14.79
N ILE A 306 12.55 -0.23 -15.06
CA ILE A 306 12.96 0.92 -15.85
C ILE A 306 13.32 2.09 -14.94
N GLN A 307 14.52 2.64 -15.11
CA GLN A 307 14.99 3.79 -14.36
C GLN A 307 15.59 4.84 -15.31
N VAL A 308 15.28 6.11 -15.07
CA VAL A 308 16.00 7.25 -15.68
C VAL A 308 16.95 7.80 -14.62
N GLN A 309 18.25 7.57 -14.81
CA GLN A 309 19.29 7.96 -13.85
C GLN A 309 20.02 9.22 -14.31
N PHE A 310 20.09 10.24 -13.46
CA PHE A 310 20.97 11.39 -13.57
C PHE A 310 22.31 11.08 -12.85
N ASP A 311 23.45 11.24 -13.53
CA ASP A 311 24.76 10.75 -13.06
C ASP A 311 25.92 11.77 -13.13
N ASN A 312 25.69 12.98 -13.64
CA ASN A 312 26.72 14.03 -13.77
C ASN A 312 26.38 15.35 -13.06
N ASP A 313 25.66 15.27 -11.94
CA ASP A 313 25.34 16.40 -11.06
C ASP A 313 26.57 17.27 -10.71
N ALA A 314 26.33 18.58 -10.76
CA ALA A 314 27.26 19.65 -10.44
C ALA A 314 26.45 20.93 -10.18
N THR A 315 27.06 21.94 -9.55
CA THR A 315 26.39 23.20 -9.18
C THR A 315 25.54 23.80 -10.32
N GLY A 316 24.22 23.82 -10.13
CA GLY A 316 23.25 24.41 -11.07
C GLY A 316 22.76 23.46 -12.18
N ARG A 317 23.13 22.17 -12.14
CA ARG A 317 22.55 21.13 -13.00
C ARG A 317 21.35 20.49 -12.34
N ASP A 318 20.19 20.59 -12.99
CA ASP A 318 18.99 19.87 -12.62
C ASP A 318 18.45 19.13 -13.85
N VAL A 319 17.89 17.94 -13.64
CA VAL A 319 17.17 17.19 -14.68
C VAL A 319 15.68 17.24 -14.39
N PHE A 320 14.89 17.54 -15.41
CA PHE A 320 13.43 17.52 -15.36
C PHE A 320 12.96 16.42 -16.33
N VAL A 321 12.35 15.35 -15.79
CA VAL A 321 11.75 14.27 -16.57
C VAL A 321 10.24 14.45 -16.52
N ASP A 322 9.63 14.76 -17.66
CA ASP A 322 8.17 14.92 -17.82
C ASP A 322 7.51 13.54 -17.62
N TYR A 323 7.88 12.60 -18.48
CA TYR A 323 7.38 11.23 -18.42
C TYR A 323 8.30 10.24 -19.15
N ILE A 324 8.01 8.94 -18.97
CA ILE A 324 8.39 7.94 -19.97
C ILE A 324 7.15 7.37 -20.68
N GLN A 325 7.33 6.91 -21.92
CA GLN A 325 6.32 6.14 -22.64
C GLN A 325 6.83 4.72 -22.90
N VAL A 326 6.06 3.72 -22.48
CA VAL A 326 6.41 2.28 -22.53
C VAL A 326 5.17 1.51 -22.94
N ASN A 327 5.26 0.59 -23.91
CA ASN A 327 4.11 -0.17 -24.42
C ASN A 327 2.92 0.69 -24.89
N GLY A 328 3.16 1.94 -25.28
CA GLY A 328 2.13 2.93 -25.64
C GLY A 328 1.54 3.70 -24.46
N GLU A 329 1.80 3.30 -23.22
CA GLU A 329 1.38 3.96 -21.99
C GLU A 329 2.35 5.05 -21.57
N THR A 330 1.84 6.22 -21.18
CA THR A 330 2.61 7.29 -20.53
C THR A 330 2.63 7.07 -19.02
N ARG A 331 3.83 7.10 -18.42
CA ARG A 331 4.08 7.00 -16.97
C ARG A 331 4.71 8.31 -16.51
N GLN A 332 3.94 9.14 -15.79
CA GLN A 332 4.36 10.47 -15.33
C GLN A 332 5.44 10.36 -14.25
N ALA A 333 6.45 11.22 -14.27
CA ALA A 333 7.54 11.15 -13.30
C ALA A 333 7.10 11.57 -11.89
N GLU A 334 6.17 12.52 -11.78
CA GLU A 334 5.58 12.95 -10.52
C GLU A 334 4.68 11.90 -9.88
N ASP A 335 4.17 10.91 -10.62
CA ASP A 335 3.42 9.79 -10.03
C ASP A 335 4.34 8.72 -9.44
N MET A 336 5.64 8.75 -9.74
CA MET A 336 6.62 7.77 -9.27
C MET A 336 7.08 8.07 -7.84
N THR A 337 6.89 7.11 -6.94
CA THR A 337 7.31 7.23 -5.53
C THR A 337 8.81 6.98 -5.32
N TYR A 338 9.49 6.39 -6.31
CA TYR A 338 10.94 6.21 -6.32
C TYR A 338 11.60 7.31 -7.15
N ASN A 339 11.97 8.42 -6.50
CA ASN A 339 12.88 9.44 -7.04
C ASN A 339 14.01 9.66 -6.02
N THR A 340 15.21 9.17 -6.34
CA THR A 340 16.41 9.33 -5.49
C THR A 340 17.24 10.56 -5.85
N GLY A 341 16.97 11.21 -6.98
CA GLY A 341 17.60 12.49 -7.36
C GLY A 341 16.91 13.71 -6.73
N LEU A 342 15.75 13.56 -6.08
CA LEU A 342 15.04 14.65 -5.43
C LEU A 342 15.82 15.17 -4.20
N TYR A 343 16.12 16.46 -4.20
CA TYR A 343 16.62 17.19 -3.04
C TYR A 343 15.44 17.68 -2.19
N ALA A 344 15.30 17.13 -0.98
CA ALA A 344 14.26 17.51 -0.03
C ALA A 344 14.82 17.52 1.39
N ASN A 345 14.25 18.36 2.27
CA ASN A 345 14.65 18.47 3.68
C ASN A 345 16.15 18.75 3.92
N GLY A 346 16.83 19.37 2.96
CA GLY A 346 18.26 19.71 3.04
C GLY A 346 19.22 18.61 2.54
N SER A 347 18.71 17.54 1.93
CA SER A 347 19.52 16.42 1.42
C SER A 347 18.98 15.81 0.13
N CYS A 348 19.87 15.29 -0.70
CA CYS A 348 19.53 14.41 -1.82
C CYS A 348 18.94 13.08 -1.33
N GLY A 349 18.15 12.41 -2.18
CA GLY A 349 17.58 11.10 -1.85
C GLY A 349 16.37 11.16 -0.92
N GLY A 350 15.68 12.30 -0.85
CA GLY A 350 14.52 12.47 0.03
C GLY A 350 13.32 11.57 -0.31
N GLY A 351 13.24 11.10 -1.56
CA GLY A 351 12.09 10.35 -2.07
C GLY A 351 10.87 11.24 -2.29
N GLY A 352 10.01 10.87 -3.25
CA GLY A 352 8.72 11.54 -3.43
C GLY A 352 8.34 11.82 -4.88
N ASN A 353 7.09 12.22 -5.00
CA ASN A 353 6.34 12.50 -6.22
C ASN A 353 6.81 13.80 -6.89
N SER A 354 7.85 13.74 -7.72
CA SER A 354 8.38 14.90 -8.44
C SER A 354 9.08 14.54 -9.76
N GLU A 355 8.82 15.34 -10.80
CA GLU A 355 9.53 15.33 -12.10
C GLU A 355 11.02 15.76 -12.01
N THR A 356 11.46 16.36 -10.89
CA THR A 356 12.78 16.97 -10.79
C THR A 356 13.79 16.08 -10.08
N MET A 357 14.98 15.95 -10.66
CA MET A 357 16.19 15.43 -10.01
C MET A 357 17.20 16.58 -9.88
N HIS A 358 17.43 16.98 -8.63
CA HIS A 358 18.37 18.02 -8.21
C HIS A 358 19.76 17.47 -7.86
N CYS A 359 19.89 16.15 -7.81
CA CYS A 359 21.12 15.45 -7.47
C CYS A 359 21.29 14.18 -8.31
N ASN A 360 22.51 13.65 -8.32
CA ASN A 360 22.78 12.29 -8.80
C ASN A 360 21.81 11.28 -8.14
N GLY A 361 21.11 10.51 -8.96
CA GLY A 361 20.02 9.65 -8.54
C GLY A 361 19.20 9.15 -9.72
N ALA A 362 18.03 8.56 -9.47
CA ALA A 362 17.16 8.05 -10.51
C ALA A 362 15.67 8.15 -10.15
N ILE A 363 14.84 8.31 -11.18
CA ILE A 363 13.38 8.07 -11.11
C ILE A 363 13.11 6.67 -11.67
N GLY A 364 12.34 5.87 -10.93
CA GLY A 364 11.96 4.50 -11.28
C GLY A 364 10.52 4.44 -11.76
N PHE A 365 10.28 3.83 -12.91
CA PHE A 365 9.00 3.84 -13.62
C PHE A 365 8.33 2.45 -13.70
N GLY A 366 8.77 1.50 -12.87
CA GLY A 366 8.31 0.11 -12.90
C GLY A 366 8.84 -0.68 -14.10
N TYR A 367 8.33 -1.90 -14.28
CA TYR A 367 8.86 -2.84 -15.26
C TYR A 367 8.38 -2.57 -16.70
N THR A 368 9.16 -3.03 -17.67
CA THR A 368 8.84 -3.04 -19.11
C THR A 368 7.58 -3.80 -19.50
N TYR A 369 7.02 -4.62 -18.61
CA TYR A 369 5.76 -5.34 -18.82
C TYR A 369 4.61 -4.86 -17.92
N ASP A 370 4.87 -3.90 -17.02
CA ASP A 370 3.81 -3.33 -16.19
C ASP A 370 2.80 -2.56 -17.07
N CYS A 371 1.54 -2.57 -16.66
CA CYS A 371 0.44 -1.94 -17.39
C CYS A 371 -0.44 -1.17 -16.39
N PHE A 372 -0.04 0.05 -16.06
CA PHE A 372 -0.62 0.83 -14.95
C PHE A 372 -2.06 1.29 -15.23
N SER A 373 -2.39 1.49 -16.51
CA SER A 373 -3.72 1.80 -17.06
C SER A 373 -4.57 0.55 -17.35
N GLY A 374 -4.01 -0.64 -17.23
CA GLY A 374 -4.72 -1.91 -17.41
C GLY A 374 -5.13 -2.26 -18.85
N ASN A 375 -4.68 -1.52 -19.88
CA ASN A 375 -5.11 -1.74 -21.27
C ASN A 375 -3.98 -1.71 -22.31
N CYS A 376 -3.01 -2.61 -22.17
CA CYS A 376 -1.86 -2.73 -23.07
C CYS A 376 -2.19 -3.63 -24.29
N SER A 377 -2.88 -3.09 -25.29
CA SER A 377 -3.28 -3.82 -26.50
C SER A 377 -2.22 -3.79 -27.62
N GLY A 378 -1.13 -4.52 -27.43
CA GLY A 378 -0.23 -4.97 -28.51
C GLY A 378 -0.61 -6.37 -28.98
N ASN A 379 -1.01 -6.54 -30.24
CA ASN A 379 -1.59 -7.80 -30.74
C ASN A 379 -0.59 -8.98 -30.77
N THR A 380 -1.12 -10.20 -30.70
CA THR A 380 -0.42 -11.44 -30.30
C THR A 380 0.38 -12.17 -31.39
N GLY A 381 1.36 -12.97 -30.94
CA GLY A 381 1.97 -14.09 -31.67
C GLY A 381 3.29 -14.54 -31.02
N GLY A 382 3.58 -15.81 -30.76
CA GLY A 382 2.81 -17.04 -30.93
C GLY A 382 3.46 -18.23 -30.17
N ASN A 383 2.74 -19.35 -30.09
CA ASN A 383 3.09 -20.54 -29.31
C ASN A 383 4.33 -21.31 -29.82
N THR A 384 5.23 -21.82 -28.95
CA THR A 384 5.70 -23.24 -28.93
C THR A 384 6.72 -23.59 -27.84
N SER A 385 6.79 -24.89 -27.55
CA SER A 385 7.46 -25.62 -26.47
C SER A 385 9.00 -25.53 -26.34
N SER A 386 9.44 -25.64 -25.09
CA SER A 386 10.58 -26.47 -24.59
C SER A 386 11.98 -26.38 -25.23
N SER A 387 12.97 -25.96 -24.42
CA SER A 387 14.24 -26.67 -24.27
C SER A 387 14.99 -26.26 -22.99
N VAL A 388 15.63 -27.21 -22.32
CA VAL A 388 16.46 -27.00 -21.12
C VAL A 388 17.90 -26.69 -21.54
N ALA A 389 18.55 -25.69 -20.93
CA ALA A 389 20.01 -25.59 -20.89
C ALA A 389 20.48 -24.90 -19.60
N SER A 390 21.50 -25.46 -18.96
CA SER A 390 22.08 -25.03 -17.69
C SER A 390 23.44 -24.37 -17.91
N SER A 391 23.81 -23.37 -17.10
CA SER A 391 25.08 -23.40 -16.35
C SER A 391 25.32 -22.16 -15.46
N SER A 392 25.24 -22.37 -14.14
CA SER A 392 26.16 -21.88 -13.09
C SER A 392 26.93 -20.55 -13.22
N GLY A 393 26.76 -19.64 -12.24
CA GLY A 393 27.63 -18.49 -12.00
C GLY A 393 27.29 -17.73 -10.70
N ASN A 394 27.87 -18.17 -9.57
CA ASN A 394 27.56 -17.72 -8.21
C ASN A 394 28.18 -16.35 -7.84
N THR A 395 27.39 -15.41 -7.30
CA THR A 395 27.65 -14.70 -6.02
C THR A 395 26.37 -14.02 -5.51
N GLY A 396 26.12 -14.09 -4.19
CA GLY A 396 24.88 -13.60 -3.59
C GLY A 396 24.82 -12.08 -3.35
N GLY A 397 23.65 -11.50 -3.59
CA GLY A 397 23.24 -10.14 -3.21
C GLY A 397 21.72 -10.06 -3.27
N ASN A 398 21.06 -9.65 -2.18
CA ASN A 398 19.61 -9.75 -2.01
C ASN A 398 18.88 -8.78 -2.97
N PRO A 399 17.92 -9.23 -3.81
CA PRO A 399 17.07 -8.30 -4.57
C PRO A 399 16.26 -7.42 -3.62
N SER A 400 16.08 -6.14 -3.94
CA SER A 400 15.36 -5.21 -3.07
C SER A 400 13.87 -5.55 -2.99
N CYS A 401 13.47 -6.14 -1.87
CA CYS A 401 12.09 -6.47 -1.56
C CYS A 401 11.20 -5.21 -1.55
N SER A 402 10.17 -5.17 -2.40
CA SER A 402 9.16 -4.10 -2.42
C SER A 402 8.19 -4.19 -1.23
N GLY A 403 8.17 -5.36 -0.57
CA GLY A 403 7.40 -5.63 0.63
C GLY A 403 7.70 -7.03 1.17
N TYR A 404 7.12 -7.34 2.32
CA TYR A 404 7.32 -8.60 3.03
C TYR A 404 5.99 -9.29 3.28
N VAL A 405 5.95 -10.63 3.15
CA VAL A 405 4.75 -11.45 3.37
C VAL A 405 5.03 -12.59 4.35
N GLY A 406 4.07 -12.87 5.22
CA GLY A 406 4.15 -13.94 6.20
C GLY A 406 3.79 -15.25 5.54
N ILE A 407 4.79 -15.96 5.03
CA ILE A 407 4.66 -17.34 4.58
C ILE A 407 4.60 -18.21 5.83
N THR A 408 3.47 -18.88 6.06
CA THR A 408 3.26 -19.64 7.31
C THR A 408 2.61 -20.99 7.07
N PHE A 409 2.95 -21.95 7.94
CA PHE A 409 2.48 -23.33 7.88
C PHE A 409 2.02 -23.80 9.26
N ASP A 410 0.79 -24.31 9.33
CA ASP A 410 0.18 -24.87 10.53
C ASP A 410 0.36 -26.41 10.58
N ASP A 411 -0.10 -27.05 11.66
CA ASP A 411 -0.11 -28.50 11.90
C ASP A 411 1.24 -29.25 12.01
N GLY A 412 2.36 -28.62 11.63
CA GLY A 412 3.69 -29.25 11.67
C GLY A 412 4.20 -29.59 13.08
N PRO A 413 5.36 -30.28 13.18
CA PRO A 413 6.06 -30.97 12.09
C PRO A 413 5.55 -32.42 11.87
N GLY A 414 5.80 -32.98 10.69
CA GLY A 414 5.48 -34.38 10.36
C GLY A 414 6.21 -34.91 9.13
N ASN A 415 5.60 -35.87 8.44
CA ASN A 415 6.28 -36.67 7.40
C ASN A 415 6.87 -35.85 6.24
N ASN A 416 6.20 -34.76 5.82
CA ASN A 416 6.64 -33.95 4.68
C ASN A 416 7.54 -32.76 5.04
N THR A 417 7.74 -32.43 6.32
CA THR A 417 8.42 -31.19 6.76
C THR A 417 9.82 -31.05 6.15
N THR A 418 10.59 -32.14 6.07
CA THR A 418 11.92 -32.13 5.44
C THR A 418 11.86 -31.80 3.94
N THR A 419 10.87 -32.31 3.23
CA THR A 419 10.65 -32.01 1.80
C THR A 419 10.26 -30.54 1.60
N LEU A 420 9.33 -30.05 2.43
CA LEU A 420 8.90 -28.64 2.41
C LEU A 420 10.08 -27.70 2.68
N ILE A 421 10.88 -27.95 3.70
CA ILE A 421 12.09 -27.17 4.04
C ILE A 421 13.08 -27.12 2.87
N ASN A 422 13.31 -28.25 2.19
CA ASN A 422 14.22 -28.30 1.04
C ASN A 422 13.69 -27.46 -0.14
N LEU A 423 12.39 -27.52 -0.42
CA LEU A 423 11.75 -26.70 -1.46
C LEU A 423 11.80 -25.20 -1.11
N LEU A 424 11.53 -24.83 0.15
CA LEU A 424 11.62 -23.45 0.61
C LEU A 424 13.04 -22.88 0.43
N LYS A 425 14.08 -23.64 0.78
CA LYS A 425 15.49 -23.26 0.53
C LYS A 425 15.78 -23.12 -0.97
N GLN A 426 15.43 -24.14 -1.76
CA GLN A 426 15.69 -24.17 -3.20
C GLN A 426 15.08 -22.97 -3.94
N HIS A 427 13.95 -22.46 -3.46
CA HIS A 427 13.21 -21.38 -4.09
C HIS A 427 13.40 -19.99 -3.43
N ASN A 428 14.31 -19.87 -2.46
CA ASN A 428 14.58 -18.65 -1.68
C ASN A 428 13.35 -18.10 -0.93
N LEU A 429 12.53 -19.00 -0.38
CA LEU A 429 11.36 -18.66 0.44
C LEU A 429 11.70 -18.75 1.94
N THR A 430 12.64 -17.94 2.41
CA THR A 430 13.04 -17.84 3.82
C THR A 430 13.21 -16.38 4.27
N PRO A 431 12.78 -15.99 5.49
CA PRO A 431 12.19 -16.82 6.53
C PRO A 431 10.70 -17.15 6.33
N VAL A 432 10.26 -18.24 6.94
CA VAL A 432 8.84 -18.59 7.13
C VAL A 432 8.48 -18.63 8.63
N THR A 433 7.20 -18.79 8.97
CA THR A 433 6.76 -19.03 10.36
C THR A 433 5.97 -20.34 10.47
N TRP A 434 6.40 -21.23 11.35
CA TRP A 434 5.78 -22.51 11.64
C TRP A 434 4.86 -22.39 12.85
N PHE A 435 3.60 -22.80 12.75
CA PHE A 435 2.64 -22.86 13.85
C PHE A 435 2.39 -24.32 14.21
N ASN A 436 3.21 -24.83 15.12
CA ASN A 436 3.33 -26.26 15.34
C ASN A 436 2.49 -26.75 16.52
N GLN A 437 1.89 -27.92 16.36
CA GLN A 437 1.14 -28.57 17.42
C GLN A 437 2.11 -29.18 18.45
N GLY A 438 1.89 -28.93 19.74
CA GLY A 438 2.79 -29.37 20.81
C GLY A 438 3.04 -30.89 20.84
N GLN A 439 2.03 -31.71 20.47
CA GLN A 439 2.20 -33.16 20.32
C GLN A 439 3.14 -33.55 19.17
N ASN A 440 3.07 -32.84 18.03
CA ASN A 440 3.89 -33.10 16.85
C ASN A 440 5.34 -32.67 17.09
N VAL A 441 5.53 -31.56 17.81
CA VAL A 441 6.84 -31.09 18.30
C VAL A 441 7.47 -32.13 19.23
N ALA A 442 6.71 -32.67 20.18
CA ALA A 442 7.20 -33.66 21.13
C ALA A 442 7.60 -34.99 20.45
N ASN A 443 6.81 -35.44 19.47
CA ASN A 443 7.05 -36.68 18.73
C ASN A 443 8.20 -36.56 17.70
N ASN A 444 8.43 -35.37 17.14
CA ASN A 444 9.39 -35.15 16.05
C ASN A 444 10.39 -34.04 16.37
N ALA A 445 10.91 -33.99 17.60
CA ALA A 445 11.78 -32.90 18.08
C ALA A 445 13.03 -32.63 17.20
N SER A 446 13.52 -33.63 16.45
CA SER A 446 14.61 -33.47 15.49
C SER A 446 14.24 -32.63 14.27
N LEU A 447 12.97 -32.59 13.85
CA LEU A 447 12.50 -31.77 12.73
C LEU A 447 12.48 -30.27 13.09
N ILE A 448 12.30 -29.92 14.37
CA ILE A 448 12.38 -28.53 14.85
C ILE A 448 13.77 -27.93 14.57
N ALA A 449 14.83 -28.73 14.69
CA ALA A 449 16.17 -28.30 14.32
C ALA A 449 16.31 -27.97 12.83
N LEU A 450 15.52 -28.61 11.95
CA LEU A 450 15.49 -28.33 10.51
C LEU A 450 14.60 -27.12 10.18
N GLU A 451 13.40 -27.01 10.76
CA GLU A 451 12.49 -25.87 10.57
C GLU A 451 13.15 -24.54 10.93
N ARG A 452 13.92 -24.54 12.02
CA ARG A 452 14.75 -23.42 12.48
C ARG A 452 15.81 -22.97 11.48
N THR A 453 16.17 -23.81 10.49
CA THR A 453 17.09 -23.44 9.40
C THR A 453 16.44 -22.68 8.25
N VAL A 454 15.14 -22.37 8.35
CA VAL A 454 14.37 -21.60 7.35
C VAL A 454 13.34 -20.64 7.96
N GLY A 455 13.18 -20.57 9.28
CA GLY A 455 12.12 -19.77 9.89
C GLY A 455 12.06 -19.81 11.41
N GLU A 456 10.99 -19.21 11.95
CA GLU A 456 10.66 -19.21 13.38
C GLU A 456 9.57 -20.24 13.70
N VAL A 457 9.68 -20.92 14.84
CA VAL A 457 8.67 -21.89 15.32
C VAL A 457 7.84 -21.24 16.44
N GLN A 458 6.52 -21.33 16.28
CA GLN A 458 5.50 -20.64 17.08
C GLN A 458 4.37 -21.62 17.47
N ASN A 459 3.42 -21.15 18.28
CA ASN A 459 2.49 -22.01 19.02
C ASN A 459 1.17 -22.26 18.28
N HIS A 460 0.71 -23.51 18.23
CA HIS A 460 -0.60 -23.90 17.66
C HIS A 460 -1.43 -24.83 18.57
N SER A 461 -1.33 -24.65 19.89
CA SER A 461 -1.89 -25.55 20.93
C SER A 461 -1.27 -26.95 20.92
N TYR A 462 -1.59 -27.79 21.92
CA TYR A 462 -0.89 -29.07 22.10
C TYR A 462 -1.57 -30.20 21.34
N THR A 463 -2.91 -30.22 21.38
CA THR A 463 -3.78 -31.29 20.86
C THR A 463 -4.71 -30.85 19.72
N HIS A 464 -4.62 -29.59 19.26
CA HIS A 464 -5.49 -28.98 18.26
C HIS A 464 -7.02 -29.01 18.59
N PRO A 465 -7.46 -28.62 19.81
CA PRO A 465 -8.87 -28.64 20.19
C PRO A 465 -9.61 -27.34 19.79
N HIS A 466 -10.94 -27.38 19.78
CA HIS A 466 -11.80 -26.18 19.67
C HIS A 466 -11.75 -25.36 20.97
N LEU A 467 -10.71 -24.54 21.12
CA LEU A 467 -10.37 -23.82 22.35
C LEU A 467 -11.50 -22.92 22.87
N THR A 468 -12.40 -22.45 22.00
CA THR A 468 -13.53 -21.60 22.42
C THR A 468 -14.56 -22.32 23.30
N SER A 469 -14.56 -23.66 23.31
CA SER A 469 -15.38 -24.52 24.18
C SER A 469 -14.75 -24.82 25.54
N MET A 470 -13.50 -24.42 25.77
CA MET A 470 -12.69 -24.80 26.94
C MET A 470 -12.63 -23.69 28.00
N SER A 471 -12.36 -24.08 29.25
CA SER A 471 -12.08 -23.10 30.31
C SER A 471 -10.73 -22.42 30.12
N TYR A 472 -10.57 -21.22 30.68
CA TYR A 472 -9.30 -20.48 30.65
C TYR A 472 -8.09 -21.33 31.05
N GLN A 473 -8.21 -22.13 32.13
CA GLN A 473 -7.11 -22.96 32.61
C GLN A 473 -6.70 -24.04 31.59
N GLN A 474 -7.68 -24.74 31.01
CA GLN A 474 -7.40 -25.76 29.99
C GLN A 474 -6.75 -25.16 28.73
N ILE A 475 -7.17 -23.95 28.33
CA ILE A 475 -6.55 -23.22 27.21
C ILE A 475 -5.11 -22.82 27.58
N TYR A 476 -4.90 -22.26 28.79
CA TYR A 476 -3.56 -21.91 29.27
C TYR A 476 -2.64 -23.14 29.29
N ASP A 477 -3.12 -24.30 29.71
CA ASP A 477 -2.34 -25.53 29.76
C ASP A 477 -1.98 -26.05 28.36
N GLU A 478 -2.90 -26.02 27.39
CA GLU A 478 -2.61 -26.34 25.98
C GLU A 478 -1.51 -25.45 25.39
N LEU A 479 -1.61 -24.14 25.60
CA LEU A 479 -0.65 -23.17 25.08
C LEU A 479 0.70 -23.24 25.82
N ASN A 480 0.69 -23.46 27.14
CA ASN A 480 1.91 -23.57 27.95
C ASN A 480 2.68 -24.85 27.64
N ARG A 481 2.01 -26.01 27.58
CA ARG A 481 2.63 -27.30 27.20
C ARG A 481 3.27 -27.25 25.82
N THR A 482 2.63 -26.56 24.86
CA THR A 482 3.18 -26.36 23.51
C THR A 482 4.43 -25.49 23.53
N SER A 483 4.39 -24.38 24.29
CA SER A 483 5.57 -23.53 24.50
C SER A 483 6.72 -24.27 25.16
N GLN A 484 6.44 -25.21 26.08
CA GLN A 484 7.45 -26.08 26.69
C GLN A 484 8.00 -27.10 25.69
N ALA A 485 7.16 -27.76 24.89
CA ALA A 485 7.60 -28.70 23.86
C ALA A 485 8.55 -28.03 22.84
N ILE A 486 8.20 -26.82 22.37
CA ILE A 486 9.01 -26.03 21.42
C ILE A 486 10.38 -25.67 22.04
N GLN A 487 10.41 -25.22 23.29
CA GLN A 487 11.67 -24.91 23.98
C GLN A 487 12.52 -26.16 24.26
N ASN A 488 11.89 -27.28 24.64
CA ASN A 488 12.58 -28.55 24.89
C ASN A 488 13.18 -29.16 23.61
N ALA A 489 12.53 -28.94 22.46
CA ALA A 489 13.10 -29.24 21.13
C ALA A 489 14.14 -28.21 20.67
N GLY A 490 14.48 -27.24 21.53
CA GLY A 490 15.55 -26.27 21.30
C GLY A 490 15.18 -25.12 20.36
N ALA A 491 13.90 -24.74 20.26
CA ALA A 491 13.48 -23.49 19.64
C ALA A 491 13.33 -22.35 20.67
N PRO A 492 13.26 -21.07 20.25
CA PRO A 492 12.91 -19.96 21.13
C PRO A 492 11.55 -20.18 21.81
N LYS A 493 11.29 -19.46 22.91
CA LYS A 493 9.93 -19.37 23.42
C LYS A 493 9.03 -18.69 22.37
N PRO A 494 7.86 -19.25 22.04
CA PRO A 494 6.92 -18.61 21.13
C PRO A 494 6.52 -17.20 21.59
N THR A 495 6.35 -16.30 20.61
CA THR A 495 5.80 -14.94 20.77
C THR A 495 4.52 -14.73 19.98
N LEU A 496 4.19 -15.69 19.11
CA LEU A 496 2.96 -15.75 18.34
C LEU A 496 2.23 -17.05 18.67
N PHE A 497 0.91 -16.97 18.70
CA PHE A 497 0.02 -18.09 18.83
C PHE A 497 -1.06 -17.99 17.76
N ARG A 498 -1.25 -19.06 16.97
CA ARG A 498 -2.37 -19.18 16.05
C ARG A 498 -3.37 -20.19 16.61
N PRO A 499 -4.65 -19.84 16.82
CA PRO A 499 -5.62 -20.80 17.30
C PRO A 499 -5.93 -21.87 16.24
N PRO A 500 -6.10 -23.14 16.65
CA PRO A 500 -6.82 -24.15 15.86
C PRO A 500 -8.10 -23.59 15.26
N TYR A 501 -8.36 -23.92 13.99
CA TYR A 501 -9.53 -23.47 13.23
C TYR A 501 -9.71 -21.94 13.10
N GLY A 502 -8.71 -21.14 13.53
CA GLY A 502 -8.82 -19.67 13.64
C GLY A 502 -9.75 -19.18 14.76
N GLU A 503 -10.22 -20.05 15.64
CA GLU A 503 -11.23 -19.73 16.66
C GLU A 503 -10.66 -18.92 17.83
N SER A 504 -11.35 -17.84 18.24
CA SER A 504 -10.89 -17.02 19.36
C SER A 504 -12.03 -16.40 20.16
N ASN A 505 -11.83 -16.29 21.48
CA ASN A 505 -12.67 -15.57 22.42
C ASN A 505 -11.80 -14.95 23.53
N ASN A 506 -12.42 -14.27 24.51
CA ASN A 506 -11.69 -13.59 25.59
C ASN A 506 -10.77 -14.53 26.39
N ASN A 507 -11.16 -15.79 26.65
CA ASN A 507 -10.32 -16.75 27.38
C ASN A 507 -9.06 -17.11 26.56
N VAL A 508 -9.22 -17.31 25.24
CA VAL A 508 -8.11 -17.58 24.32
C VAL A 508 -7.13 -16.41 24.26
N GLN A 509 -7.64 -15.19 24.13
CA GLN A 509 -6.83 -13.97 24.12
C GLN A 509 -6.06 -13.78 25.43
N GLN A 510 -6.73 -13.92 26.58
CA GLN A 510 -6.11 -13.78 27.89
C GLN A 510 -5.05 -14.85 28.17
N ALA A 511 -5.32 -16.12 27.82
CA ALA A 511 -4.36 -17.21 28.04
C ALA A 511 -3.10 -17.05 27.18
N ALA A 512 -3.24 -16.64 25.91
CA ALA A 512 -2.11 -16.30 25.05
C ALA A 512 -1.31 -15.09 25.59
N GLN A 513 -2.01 -14.02 26.01
CA GLN A 513 -1.40 -12.83 26.58
C GLN A 513 -0.64 -13.12 27.88
N ALA A 514 -1.19 -13.97 28.77
CA ALA A 514 -0.55 -14.38 30.02
C ALA A 514 0.77 -15.14 29.77
N LEU A 515 0.89 -15.84 28.64
CA LEU A 515 2.11 -16.50 28.20
C LEU A 515 3.05 -15.58 27.39
N GLY A 516 2.64 -14.34 27.11
CA GLY A 516 3.42 -13.37 26.33
C GLY A 516 3.33 -13.54 24.82
N MET A 517 2.24 -14.16 24.33
CA MET A 517 2.02 -14.42 22.89
C MET A 517 0.93 -13.52 22.32
N ARG A 518 1.11 -13.05 21.09
CA ARG A 518 0.05 -12.42 20.29
C ARG A 518 -0.80 -13.52 19.64
N VAL A 519 -2.13 -13.44 19.78
CA VAL A 519 -3.03 -14.23 18.94
C VAL A 519 -3.02 -13.68 17.50
N ILE A 520 -2.74 -14.53 16.51
CA ILE A 520 -2.82 -14.17 15.08
C ILE A 520 -3.64 -15.17 14.28
N THR A 521 -4.12 -14.72 13.13
CA THR A 521 -4.75 -15.55 12.09
C THR A 521 -4.01 -15.34 10.76
N TRP A 522 -4.73 -15.14 9.65
CA TRP A 522 -4.22 -14.95 8.30
C TRP A 522 -5.09 -13.93 7.55
N ASP A 523 -4.52 -13.25 6.56
CA ASP A 523 -5.27 -12.40 5.63
C ASP A 523 -5.80 -13.21 4.43
N VAL A 524 -5.10 -14.29 4.08
CA VAL A 524 -5.37 -15.11 2.91
C VAL A 524 -5.34 -16.57 3.34
N ASP A 525 -6.43 -17.29 3.05
CA ASP A 525 -6.47 -18.75 3.15
C ASP A 525 -6.08 -19.37 1.81
N SER A 526 -5.19 -20.37 1.83
CA SER A 526 -4.82 -21.15 0.65
C SER A 526 -5.81 -22.27 0.30
N GLN A 527 -6.64 -22.67 1.26
CA GLN A 527 -7.56 -23.82 1.18
C GLN A 527 -6.86 -25.15 0.90
N ASP A 528 -5.56 -25.27 1.18
CA ASP A 528 -4.79 -26.51 1.04
C ASP A 528 -5.34 -27.66 1.91
N TRP A 529 -5.78 -27.32 3.12
CA TRP A 529 -6.53 -28.20 4.03
C TRP A 529 -7.84 -28.74 3.44
N ASN A 530 -8.46 -28.00 2.50
CA ASN A 530 -9.71 -28.34 1.83
C ASN A 530 -9.47 -28.98 0.45
N GLY A 531 -8.29 -29.57 0.23
CA GLY A 531 -7.95 -30.30 -0.99
C GLY A 531 -7.66 -29.42 -2.22
N ALA A 532 -7.34 -28.13 -2.02
CA ALA A 532 -6.95 -27.25 -3.12
C ALA A 532 -5.76 -27.81 -3.93
N SER A 533 -5.77 -27.59 -5.24
CA SER A 533 -4.65 -27.96 -6.11
C SER A 533 -3.43 -27.07 -5.87
N ALA A 534 -2.24 -27.53 -6.22
CA ALA A 534 -1.01 -26.75 -6.12
C ALA A 534 -1.11 -25.37 -6.81
N SER A 535 -1.79 -25.29 -7.95
CA SER A 535 -2.04 -24.03 -8.66
C SER A 535 -3.04 -23.13 -7.94
N ALA A 536 -4.07 -23.68 -7.30
CA ALA A 536 -5.02 -22.91 -6.49
C ALA A 536 -4.34 -22.33 -5.23
N ILE A 537 -3.49 -23.11 -4.56
CA ILE A 537 -2.68 -22.69 -3.41
C ILE A 537 -1.72 -21.55 -3.84
N ALA A 538 -1.02 -21.71 -4.96
CA ALA A 538 -0.13 -20.66 -5.49
C ALA A 538 -0.89 -19.39 -5.93
N ASN A 539 -2.08 -19.53 -6.49
CA ASN A 539 -2.97 -18.42 -6.83
C ASN A 539 -3.52 -17.72 -5.57
N ALA A 540 -3.74 -18.46 -4.48
CA ALA A 540 -4.08 -17.87 -3.20
C ALA A 540 -2.92 -17.00 -2.67
N VAL A 541 -1.69 -17.52 -2.63
CA VAL A 541 -0.49 -16.72 -2.28
C VAL A 541 -0.35 -15.50 -3.19
N ASN A 542 -0.69 -15.60 -4.48
CA ASN A 542 -0.65 -14.46 -5.40
C ASN A 542 -1.57 -13.28 -4.98
N ARG A 543 -2.53 -13.49 -4.08
CA ARG A 543 -3.37 -12.43 -3.49
C ARG A 543 -2.68 -11.65 -2.36
N LEU A 544 -1.61 -12.17 -1.76
CA LEU A 544 -0.91 -11.50 -0.64
C LEU A 544 -0.35 -10.13 -1.04
N GLN A 545 -0.56 -9.14 -0.19
CA GLN A 545 0.05 -7.81 -0.26
C GLN A 545 1.11 -7.64 0.83
N ASN A 546 1.92 -6.58 0.75
CA ASN A 546 2.90 -6.25 1.78
C ASN A 546 2.26 -6.23 3.19
N GLY A 547 2.93 -6.85 4.16
CA GLY A 547 2.46 -7.00 5.54
C GLY A 547 1.50 -8.16 5.79
N GLN A 548 0.97 -8.82 4.75
CA GLN A 548 -0.07 -9.85 4.90
C GLN A 548 0.49 -11.26 5.15
N VAL A 549 -0.36 -12.11 5.73
CA VAL A 549 -0.03 -13.48 6.15
C VAL A 549 -0.93 -14.51 5.44
N ILE A 550 -0.34 -15.59 4.91
CA ILE A 550 -1.04 -16.73 4.28
C ILE A 550 -1.15 -17.91 5.24
N LEU A 551 -2.33 -18.52 5.34
CA LEU A 551 -2.50 -19.86 5.91
C LEU A 551 -2.20 -20.94 4.86
N MET A 552 -1.22 -21.79 5.19
CA MET A 552 -0.96 -23.10 4.59
C MET A 552 -0.66 -24.08 5.72
N HIS A 553 -0.46 -25.35 5.42
CA HIS A 553 -0.24 -26.40 6.41
C HIS A 553 0.92 -27.35 6.03
N ASP A 554 1.53 -27.97 7.04
CA ASP A 554 2.67 -28.91 6.94
C ASP A 554 2.26 -30.37 7.29
N ALA A 555 3.21 -31.28 7.49
CA ALA A 555 3.07 -32.70 7.79
C ALA A 555 2.51 -33.56 6.64
N ASN A 556 1.27 -33.33 6.20
CA ASN A 556 0.57 -34.24 5.27
C ASN A 556 0.11 -33.60 3.94
N TYR A 557 0.24 -32.28 3.76
CA TYR A 557 -0.32 -31.57 2.61
C TYR A 557 0.64 -31.55 1.40
N ASN A 558 0.67 -32.66 0.66
CA ASN A 558 1.51 -32.83 -0.54
C ASN A 558 1.29 -31.75 -1.63
N ASN A 559 0.06 -31.22 -1.76
CA ASN A 559 -0.23 -30.15 -2.73
C ASN A 559 0.44 -28.82 -2.37
N THR A 560 0.66 -28.57 -1.07
CA THR A 560 1.37 -27.38 -0.57
C THR A 560 2.84 -27.44 -0.99
N ASN A 561 3.49 -28.60 -0.86
CA ASN A 561 4.84 -28.83 -1.40
C ASN A 561 4.90 -28.56 -2.92
N ALA A 562 3.95 -29.11 -3.68
CA ALA A 562 3.89 -28.92 -5.12
C ALA A 562 3.61 -27.45 -5.54
N ALA A 563 3.02 -26.63 -4.67
CA ALA A 563 2.78 -25.21 -4.92
C ALA A 563 4.03 -24.33 -4.76
N ILE A 564 5.02 -24.74 -3.94
CA ILE A 564 6.20 -23.92 -3.58
C ILE A 564 6.93 -23.28 -4.79
N PRO A 565 7.18 -23.98 -5.91
CA PRO A 565 7.85 -23.38 -7.06
C PRO A 565 7.06 -22.21 -7.67
N GLN A 566 5.73 -22.34 -7.78
CA GLN A 566 4.85 -21.31 -8.33
C GLN A 566 4.60 -20.18 -7.32
N ILE A 567 4.49 -20.49 -6.03
CA ILE A 567 4.48 -19.51 -4.92
C ILE A 567 5.70 -18.60 -5.02
N ALA A 568 6.90 -19.17 -5.18
CA ALA A 568 8.12 -18.39 -5.30
C ALA A 568 8.19 -17.54 -6.58
N ALA A 569 7.69 -18.06 -7.70
CA ALA A 569 7.57 -17.29 -8.93
C ALA A 569 6.60 -16.10 -8.75
N ASN A 570 5.42 -16.33 -8.16
CA ASN A 570 4.40 -15.32 -7.91
C ASN A 570 4.90 -14.21 -6.97
N LEU A 571 5.51 -14.58 -5.84
CA LEU A 571 6.04 -13.61 -4.88
C LEU A 571 7.18 -12.77 -5.48
N ARG A 572 8.11 -13.42 -6.20
CA ARG A 572 9.20 -12.73 -6.91
C ARG A 572 8.68 -11.78 -7.99
N ALA A 573 7.68 -12.19 -8.77
CA ALA A 573 7.05 -11.35 -9.79
C ALA A 573 6.37 -10.10 -9.19
N LYS A 574 5.98 -10.15 -7.92
CA LYS A 574 5.42 -9.01 -7.17
C LYS A 574 6.46 -8.21 -6.38
N GLY A 575 7.73 -8.60 -6.43
CA GLY A 575 8.81 -8.04 -5.57
C GLY A 575 8.64 -8.34 -4.07
N LEU A 576 7.68 -9.19 -3.70
CA LEU A 576 7.37 -9.51 -2.31
C LEU A 576 8.31 -10.61 -1.80
N CYS A 577 8.95 -10.37 -0.67
CA CYS A 577 9.85 -11.31 -0.02
C CYS A 577 9.18 -12.04 1.15
N PRO A 578 9.66 -13.23 1.52
CA PRO A 578 9.33 -13.85 2.80
C PRO A 578 9.71 -12.93 3.96
N GLY A 579 8.78 -12.71 4.88
CA GLY A 579 8.91 -11.80 6.00
C GLY A 579 8.71 -12.48 7.35
N ARG A 580 9.36 -11.92 8.37
CA ARG A 580 9.07 -12.24 9.76
C ARG A 580 7.70 -11.66 10.15
N ILE A 581 6.91 -12.35 10.97
CA ILE A 581 5.73 -11.74 11.59
C ILE A 581 6.14 -11.03 12.89
N ASP A 582 5.90 -9.73 12.98
CA ASP A 582 6.17 -8.94 14.19
C ASP A 582 5.06 -9.17 15.25
N PRO A 583 5.37 -9.60 16.49
CA PRO A 583 4.38 -9.82 17.54
C PRO A 583 3.72 -8.54 18.08
N ASN A 584 4.21 -7.35 17.74
CA ASN A 584 3.59 -6.07 18.14
C ASN A 584 2.48 -5.63 17.17
N THR A 585 2.62 -5.92 15.88
CA THR A 585 1.64 -5.57 14.83
C THR A 585 0.82 -6.76 14.33
N GLY A 586 1.37 -7.97 14.36
CA GLY A 586 0.82 -9.16 13.69
C GLY A 586 1.03 -9.14 12.17
N ARG A 587 1.91 -8.27 11.67
CA ARG A 587 2.17 -8.07 10.23
C ARG A 587 3.54 -8.60 9.84
N ALA A 588 3.66 -8.97 8.58
CA ALA A 588 4.92 -9.37 7.99
C ALA A 588 5.85 -8.17 7.78
N VAL A 589 7.09 -8.28 8.20
CA VAL A 589 8.12 -7.24 8.16
C VAL A 589 9.44 -7.82 7.67
N ALA A 590 10.39 -6.94 7.37
CA ALA A 590 11.74 -7.32 7.01
C ALA A 590 12.37 -8.22 8.09
N PRO A 591 13.06 -9.31 7.71
CA PRO A 591 14.05 -9.92 8.57
C PRO A 591 15.12 -8.86 8.85
N VAL A 592 15.20 -8.38 10.09
CA VAL A 592 16.24 -7.42 10.50
C VAL A 592 17.60 -8.01 10.13
N GLY A 593 18.48 -7.26 9.46
CA GLY A 593 19.71 -7.85 8.90
C GLY A 593 20.35 -7.09 7.74
N GLY A 594 19.63 -6.19 7.08
CA GLY A 594 20.23 -5.19 6.20
C GLY A 594 20.99 -4.15 7.00
N SER A 595 22.32 -4.21 7.01
CA SER A 595 23.15 -3.16 7.61
C SER A 595 23.21 -1.94 6.69
N THR A 596 22.67 -0.82 7.16
CA THR A 596 23.32 0.48 6.97
C THR A 596 23.85 0.94 8.32
N SER A 597 25.02 0.42 8.70
CA SER A 597 25.80 0.97 9.81
C SER A 597 26.08 2.45 9.54
N SER A 598 25.42 3.33 10.28
CA SER A 598 25.77 4.75 10.34
C SER A 598 27.08 4.91 11.12
N THR A 599 28.21 4.71 10.45
CA THR A 599 29.53 5.01 11.01
C THR A 599 29.64 6.52 11.18
N ALA A 600 29.39 7.01 12.39
CA ALA A 600 29.69 8.38 12.78
C ALA A 600 31.22 8.56 12.76
N VAL A 601 31.71 9.33 11.79
CA VAL A 601 33.13 9.70 11.72
C VAL A 601 33.42 10.76 12.79
N ALA A 602 33.89 10.31 13.95
CA ALA A 602 34.55 11.18 14.90
C ALA A 602 36.03 11.31 14.51
N SER A 603 36.45 12.53 14.16
CA SER A 603 37.82 12.82 13.74
C SER A 603 38.76 12.98 14.95
N SER A 604 39.84 12.20 15.01
CA SER A 604 41.06 12.60 15.71
C SER A 604 42.31 11.87 15.18
N THR A 605 43.43 12.58 15.18
CA THR A 605 44.69 12.26 14.50
C THR A 605 45.68 11.55 15.44
N ALA A 606 46.37 10.47 15.02
CA ALA A 606 47.81 10.21 15.27
C ALA A 606 48.32 8.79 14.86
N THR A 607 49.07 8.75 13.75
CA THR A 607 50.42 8.14 13.57
C THR A 607 50.85 6.80 14.28
N THR A 608 50.96 5.75 13.45
CA THR A 608 52.09 4.77 13.29
C THR A 608 52.56 3.73 14.33
N SER A 609 52.54 2.45 13.89
CA SER A 609 53.52 1.34 14.04
C SER A 609 53.84 0.77 15.44
N SER A 610 53.67 -0.54 15.72
CA SER A 610 54.47 -1.65 15.14
C SER A 610 54.01 -3.05 15.64
N THR A 611 54.47 -4.12 14.98
CA THR A 611 54.22 -5.56 15.26
C THR A 611 55.48 -6.26 15.83
N PRO A 612 55.52 -7.59 16.14
CA PRO A 612 54.53 -8.52 16.75
C PRO A 612 55.14 -9.42 17.89
N ARG A 613 54.32 -10.19 18.65
CA ARG A 613 54.48 -11.67 18.92
C ARG A 613 53.70 -12.28 20.12
N SER A 614 53.05 -13.41 19.84
CA SER A 614 52.99 -14.70 20.59
C SER A 614 52.36 -14.90 21.99
N SER A 615 51.76 -16.10 22.11
CA SER A 615 51.64 -17.02 23.28
C SER A 615 50.70 -16.74 24.46
N SER A 616 49.51 -17.36 24.39
CA SER A 616 48.92 -18.30 25.38
C SER A 616 49.29 -18.21 26.88
N SER A 617 48.28 -17.98 27.72
CA SER A 617 47.82 -18.95 28.75
C SER A 617 46.52 -18.47 29.44
N VAL A 618 45.85 -19.37 30.16
CA VAL A 618 44.51 -19.15 30.75
C VAL A 618 44.61 -19.07 32.27
N ALA A 619 44.17 -17.97 32.89
CA ALA A 619 43.61 -17.94 34.25
C ALA A 619 42.93 -16.59 34.55
N SER A 620 41.94 -16.63 35.43
CA SER A 620 41.05 -15.53 35.84
C SER A 620 41.73 -14.37 36.58
N SER A 621 41.31 -13.12 36.31
CA SER A 621 40.55 -12.33 37.30
C SER A 621 40.00 -11.01 36.74
N THR A 622 38.78 -10.67 37.18
CA THR A 622 38.17 -9.33 37.32
C THR A 622 38.31 -8.26 36.22
N GLY A 623 37.17 -7.81 35.69
CA GLY A 623 36.98 -6.42 35.27
C GLY A 623 37.26 -6.11 33.81
N GLY A 624 36.32 -6.45 32.91
CA GLY A 624 36.28 -5.97 31.53
C GLY A 624 34.84 -5.74 31.11
N THR A 625 34.52 -4.57 30.57
CA THR A 625 33.18 -4.17 30.13
C THR A 625 32.64 -5.15 29.08
N GLY A 626 31.62 -5.93 29.45
CA GLY A 626 31.07 -6.96 28.58
C GLY A 626 30.37 -6.38 27.35
N SER A 627 30.85 -6.76 26.16
CA SER A 627 30.16 -6.55 24.89
C SER A 627 28.75 -7.14 24.98
N ASN A 628 27.72 -6.32 24.80
CA ASN A 628 26.33 -6.78 24.79
C ASN A 628 26.02 -7.42 23.44
N CYS A 629 26.56 -8.62 23.19
CA CYS A 629 26.28 -9.37 21.99
C CYS A 629 24.83 -9.87 21.96
N GLN A 630 24.18 -9.71 20.82
CA GLN A 630 22.85 -10.23 20.53
C GLN A 630 22.92 -11.07 19.25
N CYS A 631 22.26 -12.21 19.25
CA CYS A 631 22.02 -12.94 18.03
C CYS A 631 20.85 -12.33 17.28
N ASN A 632 21.08 -11.98 16.02
CA ASN A 632 20.02 -11.74 15.06
C ASN A 632 19.61 -13.07 14.42
N TRP A 633 18.48 -13.63 14.87
CA TRP A 633 17.93 -14.91 14.44
C TRP A 633 16.71 -14.67 13.54
N TRP A 634 16.85 -14.85 12.22
CA TRP A 634 15.83 -14.52 11.21
C TRP A 634 15.17 -13.13 11.35
N GLY A 635 15.89 -12.16 11.92
CA GLY A 635 15.39 -10.81 12.19
C GLY A 635 15.00 -10.53 13.64
N THR A 636 14.96 -11.52 14.53
CA THR A 636 14.75 -11.29 15.97
C THR A 636 16.07 -11.15 16.69
N LEU A 637 16.24 -10.05 17.44
CA LEU A 637 17.37 -9.88 18.35
C LEU A 637 17.14 -10.61 19.67
N TYR A 638 17.88 -11.69 19.89
CA TYR A 638 17.93 -12.42 21.15
C TYR A 638 19.28 -12.19 21.85
N PRO A 639 19.33 -12.00 23.18
CA PRO A 639 20.59 -11.92 23.91
C PRO A 639 21.39 -13.23 23.78
N THR A 640 22.72 -13.13 23.85
CA THR A 640 23.54 -14.33 24.03
C THR A 640 23.32 -14.95 25.41
N CYS A 641 23.26 -16.29 25.48
CA CYS A 641 23.16 -16.98 26.77
C CYS A 641 24.46 -16.87 27.56
N LYS A 642 24.34 -16.70 28.89
CA LYS A 642 25.48 -16.63 29.82
C LYS A 642 25.71 -17.92 30.59
N ASN A 643 24.64 -18.66 30.88
CA ASN A 643 24.67 -19.88 31.71
C ASN A 643 24.37 -21.15 30.91
N THR A 644 23.68 -21.02 29.77
CA THR A 644 23.31 -22.14 28.90
C THR A 644 24.50 -22.57 28.03
N ALA A 645 24.89 -23.85 28.11
CA ALA A 645 26.12 -24.35 27.47
C ALA A 645 26.03 -24.59 25.95
N SER A 646 24.84 -24.91 25.43
CA SER A 646 24.59 -25.08 23.98
C SER A 646 23.11 -24.87 23.67
N GLY A 647 22.76 -24.63 22.41
CA GLY A 647 21.37 -24.41 21.98
C GLY A 647 20.78 -23.06 22.42
N TRP A 648 19.49 -23.08 22.73
CA TRP A 648 18.70 -21.99 23.30
C TRP A 648 18.55 -22.16 24.81
N GLY A 649 18.40 -21.04 25.52
CA GLY A 649 18.14 -21.01 26.95
C GLY A 649 17.09 -19.98 27.33
N TRP A 650 16.75 -19.94 28.62
CA TRP A 650 15.87 -18.94 29.21
C TRP A 650 16.58 -18.28 30.39
N GLU A 651 16.98 -17.02 30.21
CA GLU A 651 17.81 -16.29 31.17
C GLU A 651 17.30 -14.84 31.30
N ASN A 652 17.20 -14.32 32.52
CA ASN A 652 16.71 -12.96 32.79
C ASN A 652 15.32 -12.66 32.18
N ASN A 653 14.37 -13.60 32.32
CA ASN A 653 12.99 -13.55 31.82
C ASN A 653 12.84 -13.36 30.29
N ARG A 654 13.80 -13.86 29.51
CA ARG A 654 13.73 -13.90 28.05
C ARG A 654 14.50 -15.09 27.48
N SER A 655 14.12 -15.51 26.27
CA SER A 655 14.92 -16.48 25.51
C SER A 655 16.28 -15.88 25.18
N CYS A 656 17.32 -16.69 25.30
CA CYS A 656 18.68 -16.40 24.88
C CYS A 656 19.15 -17.52 23.93
N ILE A 657 20.21 -17.26 23.18
CA ILE A 657 20.84 -18.25 22.31
C ILE A 657 22.35 -18.26 22.52
N THR A 658 22.96 -19.44 22.53
CA THR A 658 24.43 -19.56 22.58
C THR A 658 25.07 -19.07 21.27
N THR A 659 26.21 -18.37 21.36
CA THR A 659 26.97 -17.87 20.20
C THR A 659 27.21 -18.94 19.13
N ALA A 660 27.59 -20.15 19.55
CA ALA A 660 27.79 -21.30 18.65
C ALA A 660 26.49 -21.72 17.92
N THR A 661 25.33 -21.62 18.58
CA THR A 661 24.04 -21.91 17.94
C THR A 661 23.60 -20.78 17.03
N CYS A 662 23.90 -19.52 17.38
CA CYS A 662 23.61 -18.36 16.53
C CYS A 662 24.36 -18.45 15.20
N ASN A 663 25.67 -18.67 15.27
CA ASN A 663 26.56 -18.65 14.12
C ASN A 663 26.58 -19.99 13.34
N SER A 664 25.76 -21.00 13.72
CA SER A 664 25.64 -22.27 12.99
C SER A 664 24.69 -22.20 11.79
N GLN A 665 23.94 -21.11 11.64
CA GLN A 665 23.06 -20.92 10.49
C GLN A 665 23.81 -20.30 9.32
N GLY A 666 23.44 -20.71 8.11
CA GLY A 666 23.97 -20.14 6.87
C GLY A 666 23.59 -18.66 6.68
N ALA A 667 24.11 -18.06 5.60
CA ALA A 667 23.94 -16.65 5.28
C ALA A 667 22.46 -16.21 5.31
N GLY A 668 22.07 -15.49 6.37
CA GLY A 668 20.73 -14.94 6.59
C GLY A 668 19.98 -15.47 7.82
N GLY A 669 20.34 -16.65 8.36
CA GLY A 669 19.53 -17.30 9.41
C GLY A 669 19.88 -16.96 10.85
N GLY A 670 21.15 -16.65 11.12
CA GLY A 670 21.67 -16.39 12.46
C GLY A 670 23.00 -15.68 12.38
N ARG A 671 23.12 -14.50 13.01
CA ARG A 671 24.39 -13.78 13.12
C ARG A 671 24.50 -13.06 14.46
N GLU A 672 25.60 -13.28 15.15
CA GLU A 672 25.95 -12.50 16.33
C GLU A 672 26.32 -11.05 15.95
N ILE A 673 25.72 -10.10 16.67
CA ILE A 673 25.95 -8.66 16.56
C ILE A 673 26.40 -8.19 17.94
N CYS A 674 27.65 -7.77 18.07
CA CYS A 674 28.21 -7.19 19.28
C CYS A 674 28.33 -5.68 19.13
N ASN A 675 27.94 -4.96 20.18
CA ASN A 675 28.25 -3.54 20.38
C ASN A 675 29.57 -3.39 21.15
#